data_AF-A0A2K4KRJ9-F1
#
_entry.id   AF-A0A2K4KRJ9-F1
#
_cell.length_a   1.000
_cell.length_b   1.000
_cell.length_c   1.000
_cell.angle_alpha   90.00
_cell.angle_beta   90.00
_cell.angle_gamma   90.00
#
_symmetry.space_group_name_H-M   'P 1'
#
loop_
_entity.id
_entity.type
_entity.pdbx_description
1 polymer ?
#
loop_
_entity_poly.entity_id
_entity_poly.type
_entity_poly.pdbx_seq_one_letter_code
_entity_poly.pdbx_strand_id
1 'polypeptide(L)'
;MSDRSVRLQALKHALKERILILDGGMGTMIQSYKLEEQDYRGKRFADWPSDVKGNNDLLVLTRPDVIGGIEKAYLDAGADILETNTFNATQISLADYGMQGLAYELNVEGARLARKVADAKTLETPDKPRFVAGVLGPTSRTCSLSPDVNNPGYRNVTFDELVENYTESTKGLIEGGADLILIETIFDTLNAKAAIFAVQGVFEELGIELPIMISGTITDASGRTLSGQTTEAFWNSVAHAKPISVGLNCALGASELRPYLEELSNKASTHVSAHPNAGLPNEFGEYDELPAQTAKVIEEFAQSGFLNIVGGCCGTTPGHIEAIAKAVAGYAPREIPEIPKACRLSGLEPFTIDRNSLFVNVGERTNITGSAKFARLIREDNYTEALEVALQQVEAGAQVIDINMDEGMLDSKKAMVTFLNLIAGEPDISRVPIMIDSSKWEVIEAGLKCIQGKGIVNSISMKEGVEQFIHHAKLCKRYGAAVVVMAFDEAGQADTEARKKEICKRSYDILVNEVGFPPEDIIFDPNIFAVATGIEEHNNYAVDFINACAYIRDELPYALTSGGVSNVSFSFRGNNPVREAIHSVFLLYAIRAGLTMGIVNAGQLEIYDQIPVELRDAVEDVILNRTPEGTDALLAIADKYKGDGSVKEAETEEWRNWDVNKRLEHALVKGITTHIVEDTEESRQSFARPIEVIEGPLMSGMNIVGDLFGAGKMFLPQVVKSARVMKQAVAHLIPFIELEKGDKPEAKGKILMATVKGDVHDIGKNIVGVVLGCNGYDIVDLGVMVPAEKILQVAKDEKCDIIGLSGLITPSLDEMVHVAREMQRQDFHLPLMIGGATTSKAHTAVKIEPKYSNDAVVYVTDASRAVGVATQLLSKELKAGFVEKTREEYVEVRERTANRSARTERLSYAASIAKKPQFDWSTYEPVKPTFTGTKVLDNIDLKVLAEYIDWTPFFISWDLAGKFPRILQDEVVGEAATALYADAQEMLAKLIDEKLISARAVFGFWPANQVRDDDIEVYGDDGKPLAKLHHLRQQIIKTDGKPNFSLADFVAPKDSEITDYVGGFITTAGIGAEEVAKAYQDAGDDYNSIMVKALADRLAEACAEWLHQQVRKEHWGYAKDETLDNEALIKEQYTGIRPAPGYPACPDHTEKATLFALLDPEAREMHAGRSGVFLTEHYAMFPAAAVSGWYFAHPQAQYFAVGKIDKDQVQSYTSRKGQELSVTERWLAPNLGYDN
;
A
#
# COMPACT_ATOMS: atom_id res chain seq x y z
N MET A 1 41.67 7.39 19.60
CA MET A 1 42.28 6.57 18.52
C MET A 1 42.08 7.30 17.19
N SER A 2 43.08 8.06 16.71
CA SER A 2 42.93 8.87 15.49
C SER A 2 43.04 8.07 14.19
N ASP A 3 43.72 6.92 14.21
CA ASP A 3 43.88 6.04 13.05
C ASP A 3 42.59 5.26 12.75
N ARG A 4 42.06 5.43 11.53
CA ARG A 4 40.87 4.73 11.01
C ARG A 4 41.06 3.22 10.99
N SER A 5 42.25 2.71 10.64
CA SER A 5 42.51 1.26 10.58
C SER A 5 42.30 0.58 11.93
N VAL A 6 42.77 1.22 13.01
CA VAL A 6 42.60 0.74 14.39
C VAL A 6 41.12 0.73 14.78
N ARG A 7 40.35 1.77 14.41
CA ARG A 7 38.91 1.80 14.68
C ARG A 7 38.16 0.70 13.93
N LEU A 8 38.48 0.45 12.66
CA LEU A 8 37.86 -0.63 11.89
C LEU A 8 38.13 -2.02 12.47
N GLN A 9 39.35 -2.26 12.97
CA GLN A 9 39.66 -3.51 13.69
C GLN A 9 38.86 -3.62 14.99
N ALA A 10 38.74 -2.53 15.75
CA ALA A 10 37.95 -2.49 16.98
C ALA A 10 36.46 -2.76 16.71
N LEU A 11 35.89 -2.21 15.64
CA LEU A 11 34.51 -2.48 15.22
C LEU A 11 34.30 -3.98 14.93
N LYS A 12 35.16 -4.57 14.10
CA LYS A 12 35.08 -6.01 13.75
C LYS A 12 35.26 -6.91 14.96
N HIS A 13 36.06 -6.49 15.94
CA HIS A 13 36.23 -7.20 17.19
C HIS A 13 34.96 -7.10 18.04
N ALA A 14 34.41 -5.89 18.20
CA ALA A 14 33.25 -5.66 19.05
C ALA A 14 31.98 -6.38 18.53
N LEU A 15 31.77 -6.45 17.21
CA LEU A 15 30.68 -7.22 16.59
C LEU A 15 30.70 -8.72 16.92
N LYS A 16 31.87 -9.27 17.24
CA LYS A 16 32.02 -10.68 17.65
C LYS A 16 31.76 -10.89 19.13
N GLU A 17 31.98 -9.86 19.95
CA GLU A 17 31.92 -9.99 21.41
C GLU A 17 30.55 -9.60 21.97
N ARG A 18 29.84 -8.66 21.34
CA ARG A 18 28.58 -8.13 21.85
C ARG A 18 27.70 -7.55 20.75
N ILE A 19 26.41 -7.41 21.05
CA ILE A 19 25.47 -6.65 20.22
C ILE A 19 25.85 -5.16 20.32
N LEU A 20 26.09 -4.52 19.18
CA LEU A 20 26.40 -3.09 19.11
C LEU A 20 25.14 -2.25 19.08
N ILE A 21 25.21 -1.06 19.69
CA ILE A 21 24.08 -0.13 19.76
C ILE A 21 24.25 0.97 18.72
N LEU A 22 23.34 1.05 17.76
CA LEU A 22 23.16 2.20 16.87
C LEU A 22 22.33 3.27 17.61
N ASP A 23 22.43 4.53 17.23
CA ASP A 23 21.69 5.61 17.84
C ASP A 23 20.18 5.60 17.47
N GLY A 24 19.49 6.69 17.81
CA GLY A 24 18.04 6.85 17.63
C GLY A 24 17.69 7.87 16.54
N GLY A 25 16.40 8.12 16.31
CA GLY A 25 15.94 9.08 15.31
C GLY A 25 16.47 10.52 15.53
N MET A 26 17.27 11.01 14.58
CA MET A 26 17.75 12.40 14.56
C MET A 26 16.61 13.40 14.32
N GLY A 27 15.74 13.13 13.33
CA GLY A 27 14.67 14.04 12.93
C GLY A 27 13.67 14.35 14.05
N THR A 28 13.22 13.33 14.79
CA THR A 28 12.31 13.50 15.95
C THR A 28 12.98 14.25 17.10
N MET A 29 14.29 14.07 17.29
CA MET A 29 15.03 14.86 18.28
C MET A 29 15.14 16.32 17.87
N ILE A 30 15.43 16.63 16.60
CA ILE A 30 15.45 18.01 16.08
C ILE A 30 14.09 18.69 16.29
N GLN A 31 12.98 17.99 15.99
CA GLN A 31 11.63 18.51 16.19
C GLN A 31 11.35 18.94 17.64
N SER A 32 11.95 18.26 18.64
CA SER A 32 11.81 18.61 20.05
C SER A 32 12.38 19.99 20.42
N TYR A 33 13.34 20.50 19.64
CA TYR A 33 13.93 21.83 19.82
C TYR A 33 13.04 22.95 19.27
N LYS A 34 11.98 22.63 18.53
CA LYS A 34 11.02 23.59 17.94
C LYS A 34 11.73 24.70 17.14
N LEU A 35 12.72 24.31 16.35
CA LEU A 35 13.51 25.24 15.52
C LEU A 35 12.63 25.92 14.47
N GLU A 36 12.86 27.21 14.27
CA GLU A 36 12.13 28.03 13.30
C GLU A 36 12.97 28.30 12.04
N GLU A 37 12.35 28.83 10.98
CA GLU A 37 13.01 29.09 9.69
C GLU A 37 14.37 29.83 9.83
N GLN A 38 14.46 30.78 10.76
CA GLN A 38 15.69 31.53 11.02
C GLN A 38 16.83 30.67 11.57
N ASP A 39 16.51 29.62 12.34
CA ASP A 39 17.49 28.66 12.84
C ASP A 39 18.08 27.84 11.69
N TYR A 40 17.23 27.39 10.76
CA TYR A 40 17.67 26.62 9.58
C TYR A 40 18.52 27.48 8.64
N ARG A 41 18.12 28.73 8.39
CA ARG A 41 18.88 29.67 7.54
C ARG A 41 20.24 30.06 8.13
N GLY A 42 20.29 30.21 9.46
CA GLY A 42 21.43 30.80 10.16
C GLY A 42 21.86 32.14 9.54
N LYS A 43 23.14 32.46 9.63
CA LYS A 43 23.69 33.70 9.03
C LYS A 43 23.98 33.55 7.53
N ARG A 44 24.36 32.35 7.09
CA ARG A 44 24.86 32.11 5.73
C ARG A 44 23.75 32.10 4.69
N PHE A 45 22.55 31.66 5.05
CA PHE A 45 21.41 31.48 4.14
C PHE A 45 20.24 32.41 4.48
N ALA A 46 20.49 33.52 5.18
CA ALA A 46 19.45 34.47 5.59
C ALA A 46 18.61 34.95 4.39
N ASP A 47 19.28 35.29 3.28
CA ASP A 47 18.67 35.80 2.05
C ASP A 47 18.31 34.71 1.02
N TRP A 48 18.22 33.43 1.43
CA TRP A 48 17.88 32.34 0.51
C TRP A 48 16.46 32.50 -0.05
N PRO A 49 16.22 32.27 -1.37
CA PRO A 49 14.98 32.69 -2.03
C PRO A 49 13.73 31.85 -1.70
N SER A 50 13.89 30.69 -1.05
CA SER A 50 12.81 29.79 -0.64
C SER A 50 12.94 29.40 0.84
N ASP A 51 11.88 28.87 1.43
CA ASP A 51 11.92 28.32 2.79
C ASP A 51 12.82 27.08 2.87
N VAL A 52 13.54 26.95 3.98
CA VAL A 52 14.52 25.87 4.22
C VAL A 52 14.24 25.10 5.52
N LYS A 53 13.25 25.50 6.31
CA LYS A 53 12.75 24.74 7.46
C LYS A 53 12.31 23.35 7.02
N GLY A 54 12.77 22.34 7.77
CA GLY A 54 12.58 20.93 7.44
C GLY A 54 13.79 20.30 6.76
N ASN A 55 14.72 21.08 6.21
CA ASN A 55 16.03 20.59 5.77
C ASN A 55 16.94 20.34 6.97
N ASN A 56 16.73 19.21 7.65
CA ASN A 56 17.46 18.86 8.88
C ASN A 56 18.97 18.75 8.66
N ASP A 57 19.40 18.28 7.49
CA ASP A 57 20.80 18.15 7.11
C ASP A 57 21.53 19.51 7.14
N LEU A 58 20.85 20.60 6.76
CA LEU A 58 21.41 21.96 6.78
C LEU A 58 21.87 22.40 8.17
N LEU A 59 21.25 21.87 9.23
CA LEU A 59 21.55 22.22 10.61
C LEU A 59 22.97 21.85 11.04
N VAL A 60 23.67 20.96 10.31
CA VAL A 60 25.10 20.71 10.55
C VAL A 60 25.95 21.96 10.31
N LEU A 61 25.50 22.88 9.45
CA LEU A 61 26.17 24.15 9.18
C LEU A 61 25.63 25.29 10.05
N THR A 62 24.31 25.34 10.25
CA THR A 62 23.65 26.50 10.86
C THR A 62 23.43 26.36 12.36
N ARG A 63 23.20 25.14 12.86
CA ARG A 63 23.04 24.81 14.29
C ARG A 63 23.87 23.57 14.70
N PRO A 64 25.20 23.54 14.46
CA PRO A 64 26.05 22.41 14.84
C PRO A 64 26.06 22.16 16.36
N ASP A 65 25.73 23.17 17.16
CA ASP A 65 25.54 23.06 18.61
C ASP A 65 24.38 22.12 18.98
N VAL A 66 23.29 22.15 18.22
CA VAL A 66 22.10 21.30 18.44
C VAL A 66 22.40 19.88 17.99
N ILE A 67 22.89 19.71 16.76
CA ILE A 67 23.18 18.38 16.20
C ILE A 67 24.22 17.64 17.04
N GLY A 68 25.34 18.28 17.36
CA GLY A 68 26.35 17.68 18.23
C GLY A 68 25.86 17.44 19.67
N GLY A 69 24.87 18.20 20.12
CA GLY A 69 24.18 17.98 21.40
C GLY A 69 23.32 16.70 21.40
N ILE A 70 22.60 16.45 20.31
CA ILE A 70 21.78 15.24 20.12
C ILE A 70 22.68 14.00 19.99
N GLU A 71 23.70 14.05 19.13
CA GLU A 71 24.68 12.97 18.97
C GLU A 71 25.33 12.60 20.31
N LYS A 72 25.73 13.61 21.09
CA LYS A 72 26.30 13.40 22.43
C LYS A 72 25.28 12.73 23.37
N ALA A 73 24.01 13.11 23.31
CA ALA A 73 22.97 12.50 24.15
C ALA A 73 22.78 11.01 23.85
N TYR A 74 22.84 10.60 22.58
CA TYR A 74 22.79 9.18 22.21
C TYR A 74 24.03 8.40 22.66
N LEU A 75 25.22 8.99 22.54
CA LEU A 75 26.44 8.38 23.08
C LEU A 75 26.43 8.24 24.61
N ASP A 76 25.86 9.23 25.31
CA ASP A 76 25.67 9.21 26.77
C ASP A 76 24.65 8.13 27.19
N ALA A 77 23.63 7.87 26.35
CA ALA A 77 22.64 6.82 26.55
C ALA A 77 23.17 5.39 26.30
N GLY A 78 24.30 5.26 25.60
CA GLY A 78 25.00 3.99 25.43
C GLY A 78 25.28 3.57 23.99
N ALA A 79 24.92 4.38 22.99
CA ALA A 79 25.21 4.12 21.57
C ALA A 79 26.70 3.88 21.33
N ASP A 80 27.00 2.95 20.44
CA ASP A 80 28.33 2.56 19.95
C ASP A 80 28.65 3.18 18.58
N ILE A 81 27.63 3.27 17.73
CA ILE A 81 27.69 3.80 16.37
C ILE A 81 26.77 5.02 16.32
N LEU A 82 27.30 6.15 15.83
CA LEU A 82 26.50 7.33 15.51
C LEU A 82 26.24 7.40 14.02
N GLU A 83 25.00 7.66 13.66
CA GLU A 83 24.61 8.11 12.33
C GLU A 83 24.99 9.57 12.12
N THR A 84 25.52 9.90 10.94
CA THR A 84 25.70 11.30 10.54
C THR A 84 24.36 11.92 10.19
N ASN A 85 24.16 13.21 10.52
CA ASN A 85 22.98 13.97 10.07
C ASN A 85 23.10 14.35 8.57
N THR A 86 23.04 13.34 7.69
CA THR A 86 23.28 13.43 6.24
C THR A 86 22.28 12.61 5.42
N PHE A 87 21.13 12.26 6.01
CA PHE A 87 20.10 11.44 5.38
C PHE A 87 19.63 12.00 4.02
N ASN A 88 19.43 13.32 3.91
CA ASN A 88 19.05 14.02 2.67
C ASN A 88 20.19 14.86 2.08
N ALA A 89 21.43 14.67 2.54
CA ALA A 89 22.60 15.41 2.04
C ALA A 89 23.03 14.91 0.66
N THR A 90 22.13 14.92 -0.32
CA THR A 90 22.42 14.56 -1.71
C THR A 90 21.89 15.66 -2.64
N GLN A 91 22.48 15.83 -3.82
CA GLN A 91 22.03 16.85 -4.78
C GLN A 91 20.54 16.71 -5.12
N ILE A 92 20.05 15.49 -5.27
CA ILE A 92 18.65 15.22 -5.62
C ILE A 92 17.70 15.71 -4.52
N SER A 93 17.93 15.31 -3.26
CA SER A 93 17.07 15.75 -2.15
C SER A 93 17.20 17.25 -1.86
N LEU A 94 18.41 17.81 -1.99
CA LEU A 94 18.62 19.25 -1.78
C LEU A 94 18.06 20.12 -2.91
N ALA A 95 17.71 19.54 -4.06
CA ALA A 95 17.05 20.26 -5.14
C ALA A 95 15.70 20.83 -4.73
N ASP A 96 14.98 20.18 -3.80
CA ASP A 96 13.70 20.65 -3.26
C ASP A 96 13.84 21.98 -2.50
N TYR A 97 15.06 22.31 -2.04
CA TYR A 97 15.43 23.56 -1.39
C TYR A 97 16.29 24.48 -2.28
N GLY A 98 16.59 24.08 -3.51
CA GLY A 98 17.52 24.77 -4.42
C GLY A 98 19.00 24.72 -4.00
N MET A 99 19.36 23.83 -3.07
CA MET A 99 20.66 23.80 -2.37
C MET A 99 21.61 22.69 -2.86
N GLN A 100 21.46 22.21 -4.10
CA GLN A 100 22.20 21.05 -4.64
C GLN A 100 23.72 21.17 -4.45
N GLY A 101 24.28 22.37 -4.66
CA GLY A 101 25.72 22.62 -4.53
C GLY A 101 26.30 22.50 -3.11
N LEU A 102 25.46 22.27 -2.09
CA LEU A 102 25.90 22.05 -0.71
C LEU A 102 26.04 20.57 -0.35
N ALA A 103 25.63 19.63 -1.22
CA ALA A 103 25.63 18.20 -0.91
C ALA A 103 26.97 17.70 -0.38
N TYR A 104 28.07 17.99 -1.09
CA TYR A 104 29.41 17.62 -0.63
C TYR A 104 29.76 18.20 0.74
N GLU A 105 29.54 19.50 0.93
CA GLU A 105 29.89 20.22 2.16
C GLU A 105 29.09 19.68 3.37
N LEU A 106 27.79 19.44 3.20
CA LEU A 106 26.95 18.87 4.25
C LEU A 106 27.43 17.49 4.70
N ASN A 107 27.83 16.63 3.77
CA ASN A 107 28.39 15.32 4.10
C ASN A 107 29.73 15.44 4.85
N VAL A 108 30.61 16.33 4.40
CA VAL A 108 31.91 16.56 5.05
C VAL A 108 31.71 17.06 6.48
N GLU A 109 30.91 18.12 6.67
CA GLU A 109 30.72 18.71 8.00
C GLU A 109 29.87 17.83 8.92
N GLY A 110 28.87 17.12 8.39
CA GLY A 110 28.08 16.14 9.14
C GLY A 110 28.94 15.00 9.68
N ALA A 111 29.75 14.37 8.83
CA ALA A 111 30.69 13.34 9.26
C ALA A 111 31.77 13.87 10.22
N ARG A 112 32.26 15.09 10.00
CA ARG A 112 33.27 15.71 10.87
C ARG A 112 32.72 16.03 12.26
N LEU A 113 31.48 16.50 12.34
CA LEU A 113 30.81 16.78 13.61
C LEU A 113 30.61 15.49 14.42
N ALA A 114 29.98 14.47 13.82
CA ALA A 114 29.81 13.16 14.44
C ALA A 114 31.14 12.55 14.89
N ARG A 115 32.19 12.65 14.05
CA ARG A 115 33.54 12.16 14.37
C ARG A 115 34.12 12.86 15.60
N LYS A 116 33.98 14.19 15.67
CA LYS A 116 34.45 14.97 16.81
C LYS A 116 33.76 14.57 18.11
N VAL A 117 32.44 14.35 18.07
CA VAL A 117 31.65 13.93 19.25
C VAL A 117 32.01 12.50 19.67
N ALA A 118 32.11 11.57 18.71
CA ALA A 118 32.51 10.19 18.96
C ALA A 118 33.95 10.07 19.51
N ASP A 119 34.88 10.88 19.03
CA ASP A 119 36.25 10.90 19.52
C ASP A 119 36.33 11.44 20.95
N ALA A 120 35.58 12.51 21.25
CA ALA A 120 35.47 13.03 22.61
C ALA A 120 34.94 11.97 23.58
N LYS A 121 33.87 11.25 23.22
CA LYS A 121 33.32 10.16 24.06
C LYS A 121 34.28 8.97 24.19
N THR A 122 34.99 8.63 23.13
CA THR A 122 36.00 7.57 23.16
C THR A 122 37.16 7.93 24.10
N LEU A 123 37.51 9.21 24.23
CA LEU A 123 38.52 9.65 25.20
C LEU A 123 38.04 9.53 26.65
N GLU A 124 36.74 9.70 26.90
CA GLU A 124 36.13 9.47 28.22
C GLU A 124 36.09 7.98 28.60
N THR A 125 35.85 7.10 27.62
CA THR A 125 35.74 5.63 27.81
C THR A 125 36.59 4.85 26.79
N PRO A 126 37.93 4.81 26.95
CA PRO A 126 38.83 4.26 25.92
C PRO A 126 38.67 2.77 25.62
N ASP A 127 38.12 2.00 26.57
CA ASP A 127 37.79 0.58 26.47
C ASP A 127 36.59 0.30 25.56
N LYS A 128 35.74 1.30 25.34
CA LYS A 128 34.58 1.25 24.46
C LYS A 128 34.76 2.34 23.38
N PRO A 129 35.43 2.08 22.24
CA PRO A 129 35.50 3.07 21.16
C PRO A 129 34.12 3.35 20.53
N ARG A 130 33.95 4.54 19.95
CA ARG A 130 32.76 4.93 19.19
C ARG A 130 33.04 5.08 17.71
N PHE A 131 32.07 4.68 16.90
CA PHE A 131 32.17 4.64 15.45
C PHE A 131 31.18 5.60 14.80
N VAL A 132 31.46 6.02 13.57
CA VAL A 132 30.59 6.93 12.81
C VAL A 132 30.17 6.27 11.51
N ALA A 133 28.86 6.11 11.33
CA ALA A 133 28.21 5.65 10.12
C ALA A 133 27.84 6.87 9.26
N GLY A 134 28.51 7.02 8.12
CA GLY A 134 28.14 8.00 7.10
C GLY A 134 26.86 7.57 6.41
N VAL A 135 25.77 8.27 6.67
CA VAL A 135 24.43 7.93 6.19
C VAL A 135 24.21 8.41 4.76
N LEU A 136 23.73 7.50 3.91
CA LEU A 136 23.17 7.76 2.59
C LEU A 136 21.70 7.33 2.60
N GLY A 137 20.79 8.29 2.60
CA GLY A 137 19.35 8.03 2.48
C GLY A 137 18.93 7.68 1.04
N PRO A 138 17.65 7.30 0.83
CA PRO A 138 17.16 6.77 -0.44
C PRO A 138 16.86 7.85 -1.51
N THR A 139 17.04 9.14 -1.18
CA THR A 139 16.56 10.33 -1.92
C THR A 139 15.03 10.47 -1.96
N SER A 140 14.52 11.56 -2.54
CA SER A 140 13.08 11.79 -2.75
C SER A 140 12.53 11.15 -4.05
N ARG A 141 13.38 10.46 -4.84
CA ARG A 141 13.03 9.92 -6.16
C ARG A 141 13.22 8.41 -6.21
N THR A 142 12.54 7.74 -7.13
CA THR A 142 12.58 6.29 -7.34
C THR A 142 13.07 5.98 -8.75
N CYS A 143 14.00 5.02 -8.85
CA CYS A 143 14.54 4.56 -10.13
C CYS A 143 13.81 3.34 -10.67
N SER A 144 13.16 2.54 -9.80
CA SER A 144 12.41 1.35 -10.24
C SER A 144 10.94 1.62 -10.54
N LEU A 145 10.33 2.63 -9.93
CA LEU A 145 8.91 2.97 -10.10
C LEU A 145 8.73 4.25 -10.93
N SER A 146 7.62 4.35 -11.64
CA SER A 146 7.23 5.61 -12.29
C SER A 146 6.58 6.55 -11.28
N PRO A 147 6.93 7.84 -11.24
CA PRO A 147 6.17 8.85 -10.51
C PRO A 147 4.96 9.36 -11.30
N ASP A 148 4.83 9.00 -12.58
CA ASP A 148 3.71 9.33 -13.46
C ASP A 148 2.96 8.06 -13.82
N VAL A 149 1.81 7.86 -13.18
CA VAL A 149 0.96 6.69 -13.37
C VAL A 149 0.45 6.56 -14.81
N ASN A 150 0.37 7.65 -15.57
CA ASN A 150 -0.04 7.61 -16.98
C ASN A 150 1.07 7.15 -17.93
N ASN A 151 2.31 7.09 -17.43
CA ASN A 151 3.46 6.63 -18.18
C ASN A 151 4.27 5.66 -17.31
N PRO A 152 3.85 4.39 -17.19
CA PRO A 152 4.54 3.40 -16.35
C PRO A 152 6.01 3.17 -16.75
N GLY A 153 6.41 3.54 -17.98
CA GLY A 153 7.79 3.50 -18.45
C GLY A 153 8.65 4.71 -18.07
N TYR A 154 8.07 5.78 -17.53
CA TYR A 154 8.77 7.00 -17.15
C TYR A 154 9.54 6.84 -15.83
N ARG A 155 10.67 7.53 -15.70
CA ARG A 155 11.46 7.64 -14.46
C ARG A 155 11.88 9.10 -14.27
N ASN A 156 11.70 9.65 -13.07
CA ASN A 156 12.13 11.02 -12.73
C ASN A 156 13.61 11.11 -12.32
N VAL A 157 14.28 9.96 -12.24
CA VAL A 157 15.71 9.84 -12.02
C VAL A 157 16.21 8.58 -12.73
N THR A 158 17.43 8.64 -13.22
CA THR A 158 18.14 7.51 -13.82
C THR A 158 19.15 6.90 -12.86
N PHE A 159 19.54 5.65 -13.12
CA PHE A 159 20.59 4.98 -12.36
C PHE A 159 21.90 5.78 -12.34
N ASP A 160 22.28 6.35 -13.49
CA ASP A 160 23.52 7.13 -13.61
C ASP A 160 23.46 8.44 -12.79
N GLU A 161 22.33 9.16 -12.81
CA GLU A 161 22.15 10.34 -11.96
C GLU A 161 22.23 9.99 -10.47
N LEU A 162 21.67 8.85 -10.05
CA LEU A 162 21.82 8.36 -8.67
C LEU A 162 23.26 7.99 -8.35
N VAL A 163 23.98 7.35 -9.27
CA VAL A 163 25.41 7.01 -9.09
C VAL A 163 26.23 8.29 -8.89
N GLU A 164 26.03 9.32 -9.71
CA GLU A 164 26.72 10.61 -9.57
C GLU A 164 26.39 11.27 -8.22
N ASN A 165 25.10 11.30 -7.86
CA ASN A 165 24.58 11.86 -6.62
C ASN A 165 25.19 11.19 -5.36
N TYR A 166 25.23 9.85 -5.34
CA TYR A 166 25.83 9.08 -4.25
C TYR A 166 27.37 9.12 -4.27
N THR A 167 28.00 9.28 -5.43
CA THR A 167 29.47 9.41 -5.55
C THR A 167 29.95 10.67 -4.83
N GLU A 168 29.30 11.82 -5.06
CA GLU A 168 29.65 13.07 -4.38
C GLU A 168 29.47 12.97 -2.86
N SER A 169 28.31 12.47 -2.43
CA SER A 169 27.98 12.32 -1.01
C SER A 169 28.97 11.39 -0.30
N THR A 170 29.29 10.25 -0.92
CA THR A 170 30.25 9.26 -0.38
C THR A 170 31.65 9.86 -0.23
N LYS A 171 32.13 10.63 -1.22
CA LYS A 171 33.43 11.34 -1.11
C LYS A 171 33.43 12.30 0.08
N GLY A 172 32.36 13.05 0.26
CA GLY A 172 32.20 13.96 1.40
C GLY A 172 32.23 13.25 2.75
N LEU A 173 31.49 12.14 2.90
CA LEU A 173 31.46 11.34 4.12
C LEU A 173 32.84 10.75 4.48
N ILE A 174 33.56 10.25 3.46
CA ILE A 174 34.91 9.71 3.61
C ILE A 174 35.90 10.80 4.06
N GLU A 175 35.86 11.98 3.44
CA GLU A 175 36.70 13.12 3.82
C GLU A 175 36.37 13.60 5.23
N GLY A 176 35.08 13.71 5.57
CA GLY A 176 34.61 14.15 6.89
C GLY A 176 34.98 13.20 8.02
N GLY A 177 35.37 11.95 7.72
CA GLY A 177 35.95 11.03 8.70
C GLY A 177 35.04 9.88 9.13
N ALA A 178 34.01 9.55 8.34
CA ALA A 178 33.20 8.35 8.56
C ALA A 178 34.06 7.08 8.65
N ASP A 179 33.64 6.13 9.47
CA ASP A 179 34.27 4.81 9.61
C ASP A 179 33.59 3.76 8.71
N LEU A 180 32.27 3.89 8.53
CA LEU A 180 31.43 3.01 7.73
C LEU A 180 30.46 3.84 6.89
N ILE A 181 29.94 3.27 5.81
CA ILE A 181 28.87 3.86 5.00
C ILE A 181 27.59 3.08 5.28
N LEU A 182 26.53 3.77 5.69
CA LEU A 182 25.21 3.19 5.93
C LEU A 182 24.26 3.65 4.82
N ILE A 183 23.81 2.69 3.99
CA ILE A 183 22.74 2.90 3.01
C ILE A 183 21.46 2.42 3.69
N GLU A 184 20.58 3.33 4.09
CA GLU A 184 19.41 2.98 4.91
C GLU A 184 18.09 3.52 4.38
N THR A 185 17.00 3.04 5.00
CA THR A 185 15.63 3.37 4.63
C THR A 185 15.36 3.07 3.16
N ILE A 186 15.90 1.94 2.68
CA ILE A 186 15.79 1.55 1.28
C ILE A 186 14.35 1.11 1.01
N PHE A 187 13.59 2.00 0.40
CA PHE A 187 12.26 1.71 -0.14
C PHE A 187 12.33 1.17 -1.59
N ASP A 188 13.39 1.56 -2.33
CA ASP A 188 13.66 1.17 -3.72
C ASP A 188 15.04 0.49 -3.82
N THR A 189 15.05 -0.81 -4.11
CA THR A 189 16.30 -1.59 -4.23
C THR A 189 17.17 -1.13 -5.40
N LEU A 190 16.60 -0.58 -6.47
CA LEU A 190 17.38 -0.08 -7.59
C LEU A 190 18.18 1.18 -7.19
N ASN A 191 17.62 2.04 -6.34
CA ASN A 191 18.35 3.15 -5.74
C ASN A 191 19.53 2.64 -4.88
N ALA A 192 19.29 1.60 -4.07
CA ALA A 192 20.36 1.00 -3.27
C ALA A 192 21.46 0.38 -4.14
N LYS A 193 21.12 -0.27 -5.25
CA LYS A 193 22.12 -0.77 -6.22
C LYS A 193 22.94 0.38 -6.84
N ALA A 194 22.33 1.52 -7.15
CA ALA A 194 23.05 2.71 -7.59
C ALA A 194 23.99 3.25 -6.50
N ALA A 195 23.53 3.30 -5.25
CA ALA A 195 24.37 3.69 -4.11
C ALA A 195 25.55 2.73 -3.91
N ILE A 196 25.32 1.41 -3.94
CA ILE A 196 26.38 0.39 -3.85
C ILE A 196 27.40 0.57 -4.96
N PHE A 197 26.93 0.75 -6.20
CA PHE A 197 27.78 0.95 -7.36
C PHE A 197 28.67 2.20 -7.20
N ALA A 198 28.08 3.31 -6.75
CA ALA A 198 28.80 4.56 -6.47
C ALA A 198 29.83 4.39 -5.34
N VAL A 199 29.44 3.79 -4.21
CA VAL A 199 30.30 3.60 -3.04
C VAL A 199 31.51 2.73 -3.40
N GLN A 200 31.31 1.61 -4.08
CA GLN A 200 32.39 0.74 -4.55
C GLN A 200 33.29 1.45 -5.59
N GLY A 201 32.70 2.26 -6.47
CA GLY A 201 33.45 3.09 -7.41
C GLY A 201 34.36 4.10 -6.71
N VAL A 202 33.86 4.78 -5.68
CA VAL A 202 34.64 5.73 -4.87
C VAL A 202 35.75 5.01 -4.09
N PHE A 203 35.48 3.82 -3.56
CA PHE A 203 36.48 2.99 -2.88
C PHE A 203 37.66 2.66 -3.81
N GLU A 204 37.36 2.24 -5.04
CA GLU A 204 38.38 1.97 -6.05
C GLU A 204 39.14 3.25 -6.47
N GLU A 205 38.44 4.36 -6.69
CA GLU A 205 39.04 5.65 -7.08
C GLU A 205 40.02 6.15 -6.02
N LEU A 206 39.64 6.07 -4.74
CA LEU A 206 40.44 6.57 -3.62
C LEU A 206 41.44 5.55 -3.07
N GLY A 207 41.36 4.28 -3.50
CA GLY A 207 42.20 3.20 -3.00
C GLY A 207 41.94 2.88 -1.51
N ILE A 208 40.71 3.03 -1.05
CA ILE A 208 40.29 2.72 0.33
C ILE A 208 39.07 1.80 0.32
N GLU A 209 38.85 1.03 1.38
CA GLU A 209 37.67 0.20 1.54
C GLU A 209 37.10 0.37 2.95
N LEU A 210 35.85 0.85 3.06
CA LEU A 210 35.14 0.99 4.33
C LEU A 210 34.02 -0.07 4.42
N PRO A 211 33.65 -0.52 5.64
CA PRO A 211 32.49 -1.38 5.81
C PRO A 211 31.20 -0.71 5.34
N ILE A 212 30.37 -1.45 4.61
CA ILE A 212 29.04 -0.99 4.15
C ILE A 212 27.98 -1.64 5.03
N MET A 213 27.08 -0.85 5.61
CA MET A 213 25.84 -1.31 6.22
C MET A 213 24.69 -1.04 5.25
N ILE A 214 23.75 -1.97 5.15
CA ILE A 214 22.58 -1.86 4.28
C ILE A 214 21.32 -2.11 5.10
N SER A 215 20.35 -1.20 5.05
CA SER A 215 19.08 -1.35 5.77
C SER A 215 17.88 -1.08 4.87
N GLY A 216 17.05 -2.11 4.70
CA GLY A 216 15.78 -2.05 3.96
C GLY A 216 14.62 -1.54 4.81
N THR A 217 13.55 -1.08 4.16
CA THR A 217 12.30 -0.72 4.83
C THR A 217 11.13 -1.53 4.27
N ILE A 218 10.46 -2.28 5.14
CA ILE A 218 9.23 -3.02 4.84
C ILE A 218 8.04 -2.11 5.15
N THR A 219 7.17 -1.85 4.18
CA THR A 219 6.14 -0.79 4.29
C THR A 219 4.91 -1.22 5.07
N ASP A 220 4.57 -2.50 5.06
CA ASP A 220 3.35 -3.02 5.66
C ASP A 220 3.45 -4.52 6.00
N ALA A 221 2.33 -5.10 6.43
CA ALA A 221 2.22 -6.50 6.83
C ALA A 221 2.37 -7.53 5.68
N SER A 222 2.50 -7.10 4.42
CA SER A 222 2.80 -7.97 3.28
C SER A 222 4.26 -8.45 3.25
N GLY A 223 5.16 -7.79 3.99
CA GLY A 223 6.56 -8.16 4.03
C GLY A 223 7.38 -7.69 2.83
N ARG A 224 6.91 -6.65 2.13
CA ARG A 224 7.56 -6.10 0.94
C ARG A 224 8.08 -4.68 1.15
N THR A 225 9.12 -4.33 0.40
CA THR A 225 9.56 -2.93 0.21
C THR A 225 8.51 -2.16 -0.60
N LEU A 226 8.62 -0.82 -0.65
CA LEU A 226 7.75 0.00 -1.49
C LEU A 226 7.84 -0.38 -2.98
N SER A 227 9.02 -0.80 -3.42
CA SER A 227 9.29 -1.34 -4.77
C SER A 227 8.83 -2.78 -4.98
N GLY A 228 8.15 -3.39 -4.00
CA GLY A 228 7.49 -4.69 -4.09
C GLY A 228 8.35 -5.91 -3.76
N GLN A 229 9.62 -5.73 -3.38
CA GLN A 229 10.53 -6.84 -3.09
C GLN A 229 10.31 -7.46 -1.71
N THR A 230 10.29 -8.79 -1.64
CA THR A 230 10.33 -9.55 -0.37
C THR A 230 11.70 -9.48 0.30
N THR A 231 11.77 -9.80 1.60
CA THR A 231 13.01 -9.74 2.40
C THR A 231 14.16 -10.57 1.81
N GLU A 232 13.95 -11.84 1.46
CA GLU A 232 14.99 -12.66 0.83
C GLU A 232 15.37 -12.16 -0.58
N ALA A 233 14.41 -11.65 -1.36
CA ALA A 233 14.69 -11.06 -2.68
C ALA A 233 15.55 -9.79 -2.57
N PHE A 234 15.26 -8.93 -1.59
CA PHE A 234 16.08 -7.77 -1.27
C PHE A 234 17.51 -8.17 -0.94
N TRP A 235 17.70 -9.14 -0.03
CA TRP A 235 19.03 -9.64 0.32
C TRP A 235 19.79 -10.17 -0.89
N ASN A 236 19.17 -11.01 -1.73
CA ASN A 236 19.80 -11.54 -2.94
C ASN A 236 20.24 -10.42 -3.90
N SER A 237 19.49 -9.31 -3.95
CA SER A 237 19.77 -8.16 -4.81
C SER A 237 20.96 -7.34 -4.35
N VAL A 238 21.23 -7.26 -3.04
CA VAL A 238 22.26 -6.38 -2.46
C VAL A 238 23.48 -7.11 -1.87
N ALA A 239 23.45 -8.44 -1.75
CA ALA A 239 24.52 -9.24 -1.16
C ALA A 239 25.88 -9.06 -1.87
N HIS A 240 25.88 -8.70 -3.15
CA HIS A 240 27.09 -8.42 -3.94
C HIS A 240 27.91 -7.24 -3.39
N ALA A 241 27.30 -6.36 -2.58
CA ALA A 241 27.98 -5.28 -1.88
C ALA A 241 28.97 -5.78 -0.80
N LYS A 242 28.84 -7.05 -0.39
CA LYS A 242 29.55 -7.65 0.76
C LYS A 242 29.42 -6.81 2.04
N PRO A 243 28.19 -6.45 2.45
CA PRO A 243 28.00 -5.54 3.56
C PRO A 243 28.45 -6.18 4.89
N ILE A 244 28.95 -5.37 5.82
CA ILE A 244 29.29 -5.82 7.17
C ILE A 244 28.04 -6.17 7.97
N SER A 245 26.91 -5.51 7.67
CA SER A 245 25.59 -5.89 8.16
C SER A 245 24.49 -5.59 7.14
N VAL A 246 23.45 -6.41 7.17
CA VAL A 246 22.17 -6.16 6.48
C VAL A 246 21.05 -6.11 7.50
N GLY A 247 20.09 -5.21 7.35
CA GLY A 247 19.04 -5.03 8.33
C GLY A 247 17.76 -4.44 7.80
N LEU A 248 16.86 -4.15 8.74
CA LEU A 248 15.59 -3.49 8.47
C LEU A 248 15.36 -2.32 9.44
N ASN A 249 14.76 -1.24 8.93
CA ASN A 249 14.47 -0.05 9.72
C ASN A 249 13.21 0.69 9.26
N CYS A 250 12.67 1.51 10.17
CA CYS A 250 11.51 2.37 9.94
C CYS A 250 10.21 1.61 9.57
N ALA A 251 9.19 2.38 9.17
CA ALA A 251 7.81 2.01 8.79
C ALA A 251 7.01 1.19 9.82
N LEU A 252 7.53 0.05 10.24
CA LEU A 252 6.92 -0.84 11.21
C LEU A 252 7.48 -0.62 12.63
N GLY A 253 6.64 -0.90 13.62
CA GLY A 253 7.08 -1.02 15.00
C GLY A 253 7.90 -2.29 15.21
N ALA A 254 8.53 -2.41 16.39
CA ALA A 254 9.36 -3.57 16.70
C ALA A 254 8.58 -4.89 16.56
N SER A 255 7.34 -4.97 17.07
CA SER A 255 6.57 -6.22 17.08
C SER A 255 6.25 -6.74 15.68
N GLU A 256 5.92 -5.83 14.76
CA GLU A 256 5.56 -6.13 13.38
C GLU A 256 6.77 -6.52 12.52
N LEU A 257 7.97 -6.05 12.89
CA LEU A 257 9.21 -6.32 12.15
C LEU A 257 9.78 -7.73 12.38
N ARG A 258 9.38 -8.38 13.48
CA ARG A 258 9.90 -9.68 13.93
C ARG A 258 9.99 -10.76 12.84
N PRO A 259 8.91 -11.12 12.10
CA PRO A 259 8.96 -12.23 11.15
C PRO A 259 9.98 -12.01 10.03
N TYR A 260 10.14 -10.76 9.58
CA TYR A 260 11.08 -10.41 8.51
C TYR A 260 12.52 -10.40 9.01
N LEU A 261 12.73 -9.99 10.26
CA LEU A 261 14.03 -10.08 10.90
C LEU A 261 14.44 -11.54 11.12
N GLU A 262 13.51 -12.41 11.52
CA GLU A 262 13.74 -13.85 11.62
C GLU A 262 14.15 -14.45 10.27
N GLU A 263 13.40 -14.17 9.20
CA GLU A 263 13.74 -14.59 7.83
C GLU A 263 15.13 -14.12 7.41
N LEU A 264 15.42 -12.81 7.57
CA LEU A 264 16.72 -12.24 7.23
C LEU A 264 17.85 -12.87 8.05
N SER A 265 17.62 -13.12 9.35
CA SER A 265 18.59 -13.77 10.24
C SER A 265 18.93 -15.20 9.83
N ASN A 266 18.01 -15.90 9.16
CA ASN A 266 18.26 -17.25 8.68
C ASN A 266 18.95 -17.29 7.31
N LYS A 267 18.85 -16.20 6.52
CA LYS A 267 19.31 -16.16 5.12
C LYS A 267 20.57 -15.33 4.91
N ALA A 268 20.82 -14.33 5.74
CA ALA A 268 21.95 -13.42 5.59
C ALA A 268 23.28 -14.09 5.98
N SER A 269 24.24 -14.11 5.04
CA SER A 269 25.60 -14.59 5.27
C SER A 269 26.52 -13.53 5.91
N THR A 270 25.95 -12.54 6.59
CA THR A 270 26.63 -11.44 7.25
C THR A 270 25.91 -11.08 8.56
N HIS A 271 26.37 -10.07 9.30
CA HIS A 271 25.72 -9.61 10.52
C HIS A 271 24.34 -9.01 10.23
N VAL A 272 23.43 -9.06 11.20
CA VAL A 272 22.08 -8.52 11.07
C VAL A 272 21.88 -7.31 11.96
N SER A 273 21.30 -6.25 11.40
CA SER A 273 20.94 -5.02 12.11
C SER A 273 19.43 -4.79 12.15
N ALA A 274 18.93 -4.14 13.20
CA ALA A 274 17.55 -3.65 13.23
C ALA A 274 17.43 -2.33 14.01
N HIS A 275 16.70 -1.37 13.47
CA HIS A 275 16.38 -0.12 14.17
C HIS A 275 14.93 0.27 13.89
N PRO A 276 13.96 -0.35 14.57
CA PRO A 276 12.53 -0.12 14.36
C PRO A 276 12.07 1.25 14.90
N ASN A 277 10.84 1.65 14.55
CA ASN A 277 10.20 2.82 15.16
C ASN A 277 9.76 2.53 16.60
N ALA A 278 9.57 3.59 17.41
CA ALA A 278 8.91 3.53 18.72
C ALA A 278 7.38 3.40 18.55
N GLY A 279 6.95 2.28 17.96
CA GLY A 279 5.57 2.01 17.56
C GLY A 279 5.17 2.69 16.25
N LEU A 280 3.91 2.54 15.88
CA LEU A 280 3.31 3.27 14.75
C LEU A 280 2.96 4.71 15.19
N PRO A 281 3.10 5.71 14.30
CA PRO A 281 2.70 7.07 14.61
C PRO A 281 1.19 7.12 14.89
N ASN A 282 0.80 7.91 15.88
CA ASN A 282 -0.61 8.16 16.18
C ASN A 282 -1.22 9.16 15.18
N GLU A 283 -2.51 9.46 15.33
CA GLU A 283 -3.26 10.40 14.46
C GLU A 283 -2.68 11.82 14.42
N PHE A 284 -1.80 12.16 15.37
CA PHE A 284 -1.09 13.44 15.46
C PHE A 284 0.36 13.38 14.95
N GLY A 285 0.79 12.23 14.43
CA GLY A 285 2.17 12.00 13.98
C GLY A 285 3.19 11.80 15.11
N GLU A 286 2.73 11.57 16.34
CA GLU A 286 3.58 11.33 17.51
C GLU A 286 3.77 9.83 17.75
N TYR A 287 4.85 9.46 18.43
CA TYR A 287 5.18 8.07 18.76
C TYR A 287 4.95 7.83 20.25
N ASP A 288 3.94 7.00 20.57
CA ASP A 288 3.46 6.79 21.94
C ASP A 288 4.13 5.61 22.65
N GLU A 289 4.93 4.80 21.95
CA GLU A 289 5.59 3.66 22.57
C GLU A 289 6.67 4.15 23.55
N LEU A 290 6.66 3.58 24.76
CA LEU A 290 7.58 3.95 25.82
C LEU A 290 8.90 3.16 25.72
N PRO A 291 10.01 3.70 26.26
CA PRO A 291 11.31 3.00 26.28
C PRO A 291 11.26 1.55 26.76
N ALA A 292 10.49 1.27 27.81
CA ALA A 292 10.40 -0.08 28.37
C ALA A 292 9.61 -1.06 27.48
N GLN A 293 8.70 -0.56 26.64
CA GLN A 293 7.92 -1.37 25.71
C GLN A 293 8.78 -1.78 24.52
N THR A 294 9.43 -0.81 23.87
CA THR A 294 10.36 -1.07 22.75
C THR A 294 11.50 -1.99 23.19
N ALA A 295 12.11 -1.72 24.36
CA ALA A 295 13.19 -2.54 24.88
C ALA A 295 12.77 -4.00 25.15
N LYS A 296 11.54 -4.23 25.62
CA LYS A 296 11.03 -5.59 25.87
C LYS A 296 10.92 -6.41 24.59
N VAL A 297 10.50 -5.79 23.49
CA VAL A 297 10.40 -6.49 22.19
C VAL A 297 11.80 -6.77 21.63
N ILE A 298 12.70 -5.78 21.71
CA ILE A 298 14.08 -5.94 21.26
C ILE A 298 14.86 -6.98 22.09
N GLU A 299 14.58 -7.08 23.39
CA GLU A 299 15.14 -8.13 24.25
C GLU A 299 14.80 -9.54 23.73
N GLU A 300 13.58 -9.74 23.21
CA GLU A 300 13.19 -11.01 22.57
C GLU A 300 14.00 -11.28 21.30
N PHE A 301 14.30 -10.27 20.48
CA PHE A 301 15.13 -10.43 19.29
C PHE A 301 16.56 -10.84 19.63
N ALA A 302 17.12 -10.23 20.68
CA ALA A 302 18.43 -10.59 21.21
C ALA A 302 18.42 -12.01 21.80
N GLN A 303 17.37 -12.38 22.55
CA GLN A 303 17.18 -13.71 23.11
C GLN A 303 17.05 -14.80 22.04
N SER A 304 16.33 -14.50 20.96
CA SER A 304 16.15 -15.39 19.81
C SER A 304 17.37 -15.44 18.89
N GLY A 305 18.41 -14.64 19.17
CA GLY A 305 19.67 -14.67 18.43
C GLY A 305 19.58 -14.05 17.03
N PHE A 306 18.71 -13.06 16.83
CA PHE A 306 18.51 -12.43 15.52
C PHE A 306 19.47 -11.27 15.23
N LEU A 307 20.08 -10.66 16.25
CA LEU A 307 20.72 -9.35 16.15
C LEU A 307 22.24 -9.37 16.37
N ASN A 308 22.94 -8.51 15.63
CA ASN A 308 24.33 -8.13 15.88
C ASN A 308 24.47 -6.62 16.14
N ILE A 309 23.58 -5.82 15.57
CA ILE A 309 23.50 -4.37 15.77
C ILE A 309 22.03 -4.00 16.01
N VAL A 310 21.75 -3.12 16.97
CA VAL A 310 20.38 -2.65 17.24
C VAL A 310 20.35 -1.16 17.58
N GLY A 311 19.37 -0.44 17.07
CA GLY A 311 19.13 0.97 17.40
C GLY A 311 17.64 1.29 17.40
N GLY A 312 17.29 2.53 17.04
CA GLY A 312 15.90 2.84 16.71
C GLY A 312 15.77 4.00 15.73
N CYS A 313 14.64 4.04 15.03
CA CYS A 313 14.37 5.05 14.01
C CYS A 313 13.40 6.11 14.56
N CYS A 314 12.32 6.42 13.85
CA CYS A 314 11.37 7.47 14.23
C CYS A 314 10.75 7.22 15.60
N GLY A 315 10.69 8.27 16.42
CA GLY A 315 10.14 8.24 17.79
C GLY A 315 11.12 7.76 18.86
N THR A 316 12.23 7.15 18.46
CA THR A 316 13.25 6.66 19.39
C THR A 316 14.03 7.84 19.97
N THR A 317 14.21 7.85 21.29
CA THR A 317 14.91 8.92 22.04
C THR A 317 16.11 8.33 22.80
N PRO A 318 17.00 9.15 23.38
CA PRO A 318 18.08 8.65 24.23
C PRO A 318 17.59 7.73 25.37
N GLY A 319 16.39 7.96 25.92
CA GLY A 319 15.79 7.07 26.92
C GLY A 319 15.46 5.68 26.35
N HIS A 320 15.06 5.58 25.09
CA HIS A 320 14.86 4.31 24.40
C HIS A 320 16.19 3.59 24.18
N ILE A 321 17.21 4.30 23.67
CA ILE A 321 18.55 3.73 23.44
C ILE A 321 19.17 3.20 24.74
N GLU A 322 19.01 3.93 25.86
CA GLU A 322 19.48 3.45 27.16
C GLU A 322 18.76 2.17 27.61
N ALA A 323 17.43 2.11 27.42
CA ALA A 323 16.65 0.92 27.75
C ALA A 323 17.03 -0.28 26.88
N ILE A 324 17.20 -0.07 25.57
CA ILE A 324 17.64 -1.09 24.61
C ILE A 324 19.04 -1.60 24.97
N ALA A 325 20.00 -0.70 25.19
CA ALA A 325 21.36 -1.06 25.55
C ALA A 325 21.42 -1.90 26.84
N LYS A 326 20.60 -1.57 27.83
CA LYS A 326 20.48 -2.35 29.07
C LYS A 326 19.86 -3.73 28.82
N ALA A 327 18.82 -3.81 28.00
CA ALA A 327 18.11 -5.06 27.73
C ALA A 327 18.99 -6.07 26.97
N VAL A 328 19.73 -5.63 25.95
CA VAL A 328 20.52 -6.54 25.11
C VAL A 328 21.90 -6.89 25.66
N ALA A 329 22.39 -6.19 26.69
CA ALA A 329 23.75 -6.38 27.22
C ALA A 329 24.05 -7.79 27.74
N GLY A 330 23.02 -8.55 28.15
CA GLY A 330 23.15 -9.91 28.66
C GLY A 330 23.19 -11.01 27.59
N TYR A 331 22.99 -10.66 26.32
CA TYR A 331 22.83 -11.62 25.23
C TYR A 331 24.04 -11.65 24.30
N ALA A 332 24.35 -12.84 23.78
CA ALA A 332 25.39 -13.00 22.77
C ALA A 332 24.92 -12.48 21.41
N PRO A 333 25.82 -11.92 20.58
CA PRO A 333 25.47 -11.54 19.21
C PRO A 333 25.11 -12.78 18.38
N ARG A 334 24.24 -12.60 17.38
CA ARG A 334 23.88 -13.64 16.42
C ARG A 334 25.12 -14.28 15.78
N GLU A 335 25.17 -15.61 15.77
CA GLU A 335 26.12 -16.36 14.97
C GLU A 335 25.71 -16.35 13.49
N ILE A 336 26.65 -16.04 12.60
CA ILE A 336 26.39 -16.02 11.16
C ILE A 336 26.20 -17.48 10.70
N PRO A 337 25.04 -17.84 10.12
CA PRO A 337 24.78 -19.20 9.69
C PRO A 337 25.66 -19.60 8.51
N GLU A 338 26.01 -20.88 8.43
CA GLU A 338 26.65 -21.46 7.25
C GLU A 338 25.60 -21.66 6.15
N ILE A 339 25.62 -20.80 5.15
CA ILE A 339 24.68 -20.84 4.02
C ILE A 339 25.31 -21.65 2.87
N PRO A 340 24.66 -22.74 2.40
CA PRO A 340 25.15 -23.48 1.25
C PRO A 340 25.29 -22.59 0.01
N LYS A 341 26.39 -22.76 -0.73
CA LYS A 341 26.60 -22.07 -2.00
C LYS A 341 25.57 -22.53 -3.03
N ALA A 342 24.89 -21.57 -3.62
CA ALA A 342 23.85 -21.75 -4.63
C ALA A 342 23.73 -20.45 -5.43
N CYS A 343 23.29 -20.55 -6.68
CA CYS A 343 22.97 -19.37 -7.46
C CYS A 343 21.68 -18.78 -6.90
N ARG A 344 21.74 -17.52 -6.45
CA ARG A 344 20.59 -16.81 -5.88
C ARG A 344 20.28 -15.62 -6.74
N LEU A 345 19.13 -15.67 -7.39
CA LEU A 345 18.58 -14.63 -8.25
C LEU A 345 17.38 -13.99 -7.56
N SER A 346 16.89 -12.89 -8.13
CA SER A 346 15.65 -12.26 -7.67
C SER A 346 15.01 -11.42 -8.77
N GLY A 347 13.68 -11.47 -8.81
CA GLY A 347 12.83 -10.38 -9.31
C GLY A 347 12.34 -9.56 -8.12
N LEU A 348 11.02 -9.49 -7.93
CA LEU A 348 10.38 -9.12 -6.67
C LEU A 348 10.43 -10.27 -5.63
N GLU A 349 10.58 -11.50 -6.10
CA GLU A 349 10.65 -12.71 -5.28
C GLU A 349 12.00 -13.41 -5.47
N PRO A 350 12.49 -14.14 -4.45
CA PRO A 350 13.76 -14.83 -4.54
C PRO A 350 13.65 -16.08 -5.41
N PHE A 351 14.70 -16.39 -6.16
CA PHE A 351 14.80 -17.63 -6.91
C PHE A 351 16.17 -18.26 -6.71
N THR A 352 16.21 -19.45 -6.11
CA THR A 352 17.45 -20.17 -5.78
C THR A 352 17.61 -21.40 -6.65
N ILE A 353 18.80 -21.54 -7.26
CA ILE A 353 19.20 -22.68 -8.07
C ILE A 353 20.36 -23.38 -7.37
N ASP A 354 20.10 -24.60 -6.88
CA ASP A 354 21.07 -25.48 -6.26
C ASP A 354 21.10 -26.86 -6.97
N ARG A 355 21.87 -27.81 -6.42
CA ARG A 355 22.04 -29.14 -7.03
C ARG A 355 20.79 -30.02 -7.01
N ASN A 356 19.81 -29.70 -6.17
CA ASN A 356 18.54 -30.42 -6.05
C ASN A 356 17.41 -29.72 -6.81
N SER A 357 17.65 -28.53 -7.35
CA SER A 357 16.68 -27.82 -8.19
C SER A 357 16.32 -28.64 -9.42
N LEU A 358 15.06 -28.54 -9.83
CA LEU A 358 14.61 -29.02 -11.13
C LEU A 358 15.18 -28.13 -12.24
N PHE A 359 15.08 -28.61 -13.48
CA PHE A 359 15.46 -27.83 -14.66
C PHE A 359 14.73 -26.49 -14.69
N VAL A 360 15.48 -25.41 -14.93
CA VAL A 360 14.96 -24.05 -14.97
C VAL A 360 14.59 -23.66 -16.40
N ASN A 361 13.30 -23.35 -16.61
CA ASN A 361 12.81 -22.85 -17.89
C ASN A 361 13.05 -21.33 -18.00
N VAL A 362 13.88 -20.92 -18.95
CA VAL A 362 14.07 -19.52 -19.32
C VAL A 362 13.21 -19.21 -20.55
N GLY A 363 12.23 -18.33 -20.44
CA GLY A 363 11.27 -18.04 -21.51
C GLY A 363 11.91 -17.30 -22.69
N GLU A 364 11.82 -17.86 -23.90
CA GLU A 364 12.48 -17.37 -25.13
C GLU A 364 11.67 -16.38 -26.00
N ARG A 365 10.37 -16.19 -25.74
CA ARG A 365 9.44 -15.51 -26.68
C ARG A 365 9.55 -13.99 -26.69
N THR A 366 10.19 -13.40 -25.69
CA THR A 366 10.49 -11.97 -25.56
C THR A 366 11.77 -11.61 -26.33
N ASN A 367 11.87 -12.12 -27.56
CA ASN A 367 13.04 -12.01 -28.42
C ASN A 367 12.62 -11.57 -29.83
N ILE A 368 13.12 -10.43 -30.30
CA ILE A 368 12.77 -9.88 -31.62
C ILE A 368 13.18 -10.83 -32.76
N THR A 369 14.30 -11.54 -32.62
CA THR A 369 14.77 -12.46 -33.66
C THR A 369 14.07 -13.82 -33.62
N GLY A 370 13.60 -14.24 -32.46
CA GLY A 370 12.99 -15.56 -32.21
C GLY A 370 11.46 -15.60 -32.29
N SER A 371 10.77 -14.46 -32.09
CA SER A 371 9.32 -14.40 -31.97
C SER A 371 8.70 -13.38 -32.93
N ALA A 372 8.02 -13.87 -33.96
CA ALA A 372 7.39 -13.01 -34.97
C ALA A 372 6.32 -12.06 -34.37
N LYS A 373 5.54 -12.54 -33.38
CA LYS A 373 4.54 -11.73 -32.67
C LYS A 373 5.23 -10.60 -31.91
N PHE A 374 6.24 -10.92 -31.09
CA PHE A 374 6.94 -9.92 -30.28
C PHE A 374 7.67 -8.90 -31.16
N ALA A 375 8.36 -9.36 -32.20
CA ALA A 375 9.04 -8.49 -33.17
C ALA A 375 8.09 -7.49 -33.84
N ARG A 376 6.86 -7.92 -34.18
CA ARG A 376 5.84 -7.02 -34.72
C ARG A 376 5.44 -5.96 -33.68
N LEU A 377 5.10 -6.39 -32.47
CA LEU A 377 4.62 -5.51 -31.41
C LEU A 377 5.65 -4.43 -31.02
N ILE A 378 6.92 -4.80 -30.90
CA ILE A 378 7.99 -3.84 -30.58
C ILE A 378 8.21 -2.85 -31.74
N ARG A 379 8.16 -3.28 -33.00
CA ARG A 379 8.29 -2.36 -34.16
C ARG A 379 7.11 -1.42 -34.32
N GLU A 380 5.93 -1.84 -33.87
CA GLU A 380 4.70 -1.03 -33.88
C GLU A 380 4.56 -0.15 -32.63
N ASP A 381 5.57 -0.14 -31.74
CA ASP A 381 5.55 0.52 -30.42
C ASP A 381 4.35 0.10 -29.54
N ASN A 382 3.78 -1.09 -29.78
CA ASN A 382 2.69 -1.66 -28.99
C ASN A 382 3.25 -2.47 -27.80
N TYR A 383 3.87 -1.75 -26.86
CA TYR A 383 4.52 -2.36 -25.70
C TYR A 383 3.53 -3.01 -24.72
N THR A 384 2.27 -2.56 -24.66
CA THR A 384 1.23 -3.15 -23.79
C THR A 384 0.96 -4.61 -24.17
N GLU A 385 0.68 -4.90 -25.44
CA GLU A 385 0.54 -6.29 -25.89
C GLU A 385 1.86 -7.07 -25.82
N ALA A 386 3.01 -6.38 -25.88
CA ALA A 386 4.31 -7.03 -25.71
C ALA A 386 4.52 -7.52 -24.27
N LEU A 387 3.97 -6.83 -23.25
CA LEU A 387 3.96 -7.29 -21.86
C LEU A 387 3.15 -8.58 -21.70
N GLU A 388 2.03 -8.72 -22.43
CA GLU A 388 1.25 -9.97 -22.42
C GLU A 388 2.09 -11.17 -22.88
N VAL A 389 3.01 -10.98 -23.83
CA VAL A 389 3.93 -12.06 -24.25
C VAL A 389 4.86 -12.47 -23.12
N ALA A 390 5.35 -11.53 -22.31
CA ALA A 390 6.16 -11.81 -21.13
C ALA A 390 5.32 -12.51 -20.04
N LEU A 391 4.13 -11.98 -19.74
CA LEU A 391 3.21 -12.54 -18.75
C LEU A 391 2.80 -13.99 -19.08
N GLN A 392 2.42 -14.26 -20.32
CA GLN A 392 2.06 -15.60 -20.78
C GLN A 392 3.19 -16.62 -20.58
N GLN A 393 4.45 -16.21 -20.71
CA GLN A 393 5.57 -17.11 -20.46
C GLN A 393 5.68 -17.48 -18.98
N VAL A 394 5.50 -16.51 -18.10
CA VAL A 394 5.51 -16.72 -16.65
C VAL A 394 4.35 -17.63 -16.23
N GLU A 395 3.15 -17.38 -16.76
CA GLU A 395 1.97 -18.24 -16.51
C GLU A 395 2.16 -19.67 -17.06
N ALA A 396 2.85 -19.81 -18.19
CA ALA A 396 3.20 -21.10 -18.78
C ALA A 396 4.37 -21.81 -18.05
N GLY A 397 4.91 -21.25 -16.97
CA GLY A 397 5.92 -21.88 -16.13
C GLY A 397 7.36 -21.46 -16.38
N ALA A 398 7.61 -20.35 -17.09
CA ALA A 398 8.93 -19.73 -17.14
C ALA A 398 9.31 -19.17 -15.76
N GLN A 399 10.47 -19.59 -15.26
CA GLN A 399 11.01 -19.15 -13.96
C GLN A 399 11.99 -17.98 -14.11
N VAL A 400 12.45 -17.74 -15.32
CA VAL A 400 13.28 -16.60 -15.74
C VAL A 400 12.79 -16.16 -17.11
N ILE A 401 12.84 -14.86 -17.43
CA ILE A 401 12.44 -14.34 -18.75
C ILE A 401 13.69 -13.82 -19.47
N ASP A 402 13.95 -14.33 -20.68
CA ASP A 402 15.01 -13.82 -21.56
C ASP A 402 14.46 -12.67 -22.42
N ILE A 403 15.12 -11.51 -22.38
CA ILE A 403 14.68 -10.32 -23.10
C ILE A 403 15.75 -9.89 -24.08
N ASN A 404 15.44 -9.98 -25.37
CA ASN A 404 16.33 -9.60 -26.46
C ASN A 404 15.67 -8.56 -27.38
N MET A 405 16.33 -7.41 -27.49
CA MET A 405 15.89 -6.26 -28.31
C MET A 405 16.81 -5.99 -29.50
N ASP A 406 17.67 -6.93 -29.87
CA ASP A 406 18.64 -6.75 -30.96
C ASP A 406 17.97 -6.86 -32.33
N GLU A 407 17.91 -5.73 -33.05
CA GLU A 407 17.51 -5.67 -34.44
C GLU A 407 18.18 -4.50 -35.15
N GLY A 408 18.67 -4.71 -36.38
CA GLY A 408 19.47 -3.70 -37.09
C GLY A 408 18.75 -2.38 -37.42
N MET A 409 17.41 -2.37 -37.39
CA MET A 409 16.58 -1.21 -37.70
C MET A 409 16.00 -0.51 -36.47
N LEU A 410 16.27 -1.01 -35.27
CA LEU A 410 15.68 -0.55 -34.02
C LEU A 410 16.76 0.02 -33.07
N ASP A 411 16.40 1.03 -32.28
CA ASP A 411 17.24 1.48 -31.17
C ASP A 411 17.12 0.49 -30.01
N SER A 412 17.93 -0.58 -30.07
CA SER A 412 17.90 -1.68 -29.10
C SER A 412 18.08 -1.22 -27.66
N LYS A 413 18.92 -0.20 -27.44
CA LYS A 413 19.16 0.36 -26.11
C LYS A 413 17.88 1.02 -25.59
N LYS A 414 17.25 1.88 -26.41
CA LYS A 414 16.00 2.54 -26.02
C LYS A 414 14.87 1.54 -25.78
N ALA A 415 14.67 0.57 -26.68
CA ALA A 415 13.61 -0.42 -26.51
C ALA A 415 13.82 -1.31 -25.27
N MET A 416 15.06 -1.69 -24.97
CA MET A 416 15.40 -2.42 -23.75
C MET A 416 15.00 -1.64 -22.50
N VAL A 417 15.40 -0.37 -22.42
CA VAL A 417 15.06 0.51 -21.29
C VAL A 417 13.54 0.68 -21.16
N THR A 418 12.85 0.99 -22.26
CA THR A 418 11.38 1.17 -22.26
C THR A 418 10.69 -0.09 -21.77
N PHE A 419 11.02 -1.26 -22.32
CA PHE A 419 10.34 -2.50 -22.01
C PHE A 419 10.60 -2.97 -20.57
N LEU A 420 11.84 -2.84 -20.08
CA LEU A 420 12.16 -3.20 -18.69
C LEU A 420 11.50 -2.26 -17.68
N ASN A 421 11.43 -0.96 -17.98
CA ASN A 421 10.73 0.00 -17.13
C ASN A 421 9.22 -0.33 -17.06
N LEU A 422 8.63 -0.81 -18.15
CA LEU A 422 7.24 -1.27 -18.17
C LEU A 422 7.07 -2.59 -17.39
N ILE A 423 7.98 -3.56 -17.57
CA ILE A 423 7.97 -4.81 -16.79
C ILE A 423 8.05 -4.54 -15.29
N ALA A 424 8.83 -3.54 -14.85
CA ALA A 424 8.91 -3.17 -13.45
C ALA A 424 7.57 -2.70 -12.86
N GLY A 425 6.64 -2.22 -13.69
CA GLY A 425 5.26 -1.87 -13.30
C GLY A 425 4.28 -3.05 -13.31
N GLU A 426 4.69 -4.23 -13.77
CA GLU A 426 3.86 -5.43 -13.85
C GLU A 426 4.33 -6.47 -12.81
N PRO A 427 3.69 -6.59 -11.64
CA PRO A 427 4.15 -7.45 -10.54
C PRO A 427 4.25 -8.94 -10.92
N ASP A 428 3.32 -9.44 -11.74
CA ASP A 428 3.29 -10.85 -12.14
C ASP A 428 4.46 -11.22 -13.06
N ILE A 429 4.99 -10.25 -13.81
CA ILE A 429 6.18 -10.43 -14.66
C ILE A 429 7.44 -10.20 -13.84
N SER A 430 7.49 -9.09 -13.10
CA SER A 430 8.67 -8.68 -12.34
C SER A 430 8.96 -9.56 -11.11
N ARG A 431 8.04 -10.42 -10.68
CA ARG A 431 8.30 -11.40 -9.61
C ARG A 431 9.45 -12.37 -9.94
N VAL A 432 9.62 -12.74 -11.21
CA VAL A 432 10.69 -13.65 -11.64
C VAL A 432 11.96 -12.88 -12.06
N PRO A 433 13.17 -13.48 -11.97
CA PRO A 433 14.39 -12.85 -12.46
C PRO A 433 14.36 -12.63 -13.98
N ILE A 434 15.08 -11.59 -14.42
CA ILE A 434 15.22 -11.24 -15.83
C ILE A 434 16.62 -11.60 -16.34
N MET A 435 16.68 -12.25 -17.51
CA MET A 435 17.89 -12.48 -18.29
C MET A 435 17.95 -11.41 -19.40
N ILE A 436 18.94 -10.52 -19.32
CA ILE A 436 19.15 -9.42 -20.26
C ILE A 436 19.99 -9.96 -21.41
N ASP A 437 19.39 -10.11 -22.59
CA ASP A 437 20.03 -10.68 -23.77
C ASP A 437 20.35 -9.64 -24.84
N SER A 438 21.64 -9.54 -25.20
CA SER A 438 22.11 -8.69 -26.28
C SER A 438 23.55 -9.04 -26.69
N SER A 439 23.85 -8.86 -27.97
CA SER A 439 25.20 -8.92 -28.53
C SER A 439 26.04 -7.66 -28.29
N LYS A 440 25.40 -6.58 -27.83
CA LYS A 440 25.96 -5.26 -27.56
C LYS A 440 26.01 -4.96 -26.06
N TRP A 441 27.20 -4.66 -25.53
CA TRP A 441 27.39 -4.39 -24.10
C TRP A 441 26.59 -3.16 -23.62
N GLU A 442 26.50 -2.11 -24.44
CA GLU A 442 25.78 -0.89 -24.09
C GLU A 442 24.27 -1.09 -23.89
N VAL A 443 23.70 -2.16 -24.48
CA VAL A 443 22.30 -2.55 -24.27
C VAL A 443 22.17 -3.40 -23.01
N ILE A 444 23.10 -4.33 -22.76
CA ILE A 444 23.18 -5.12 -21.52
C ILE A 444 23.27 -4.18 -20.31
N GLU A 445 24.21 -3.24 -20.35
CA GLU A 445 24.43 -2.30 -19.28
C GLU A 445 23.22 -1.39 -19.05
N ALA A 446 22.55 -0.95 -20.12
CA ALA A 446 21.30 -0.20 -20.00
C ALA A 446 20.20 -1.04 -19.33
N GLY A 447 20.09 -2.32 -19.65
CA GLY A 447 19.11 -3.21 -19.02
C GLY A 447 19.40 -3.49 -17.54
N LEU A 448 20.67 -3.68 -17.18
CA LEU A 448 21.10 -3.86 -15.78
C LEU A 448 20.74 -2.66 -14.90
N LYS A 449 20.76 -1.45 -15.47
CA LYS A 449 20.36 -0.20 -14.82
C LYS A 449 18.84 -0.05 -14.62
N CYS A 450 18.04 -0.93 -15.20
CA CYS A 450 16.57 -0.91 -15.10
C CYS A 450 16.00 -1.99 -14.18
N ILE A 451 16.79 -2.99 -13.77
CA ILE A 451 16.30 -4.12 -12.96
C ILE A 451 16.70 -3.99 -11.48
N GLN A 452 15.70 -3.99 -10.60
CA GLN A 452 15.92 -3.91 -9.14
C GLN A 452 16.47 -5.21 -8.54
N GLY A 453 16.08 -6.36 -9.09
CA GLY A 453 16.53 -7.68 -8.65
C GLY A 453 17.94 -8.06 -9.12
N LYS A 454 18.40 -9.24 -8.70
CA LYS A 454 19.58 -9.90 -9.25
C LYS A 454 19.20 -10.71 -10.48
N GLY A 455 19.42 -10.12 -11.65
CA GLY A 455 19.20 -10.73 -12.96
C GLY A 455 20.42 -11.48 -13.51
N ILE A 456 20.31 -11.90 -14.76
CA ILE A 456 21.35 -12.64 -15.50
C ILE A 456 21.75 -11.82 -16.74
N VAL A 457 23.04 -11.72 -17.01
CA VAL A 457 23.57 -11.16 -18.26
C VAL A 457 23.76 -12.26 -19.29
N ASN A 458 23.11 -12.13 -20.44
CA ASN A 458 23.26 -13.01 -21.60
C ASN A 458 23.80 -12.18 -22.79
N SER A 459 25.08 -12.23 -23.13
CA SER A 459 26.17 -12.99 -22.51
C SER A 459 27.49 -12.23 -22.63
N ILE A 460 28.53 -12.72 -21.95
CA ILE A 460 29.91 -12.28 -22.11
C ILE A 460 30.77 -13.41 -22.68
N SER A 461 31.86 -13.08 -23.38
CA SER A 461 32.77 -14.07 -23.95
C SER A 461 34.18 -13.49 -24.18
N MET A 462 35.13 -14.33 -24.59
CA MET A 462 36.50 -13.91 -24.90
C MET A 462 36.70 -13.56 -26.39
N LYS A 463 35.61 -13.47 -27.18
CA LYS A 463 35.65 -13.11 -28.61
C LYS A 463 36.45 -11.84 -28.90
N GLU A 464 36.32 -10.83 -28.04
CA GLU A 464 36.99 -9.52 -28.17
C GLU A 464 38.29 -9.45 -27.35
N GLY A 465 38.77 -10.59 -26.84
CA GLY A 465 39.96 -10.72 -26.01
C GLY A 465 39.67 -10.73 -24.50
N VAL A 466 40.69 -11.15 -23.74
CA VAL A 466 40.62 -11.33 -22.28
C VAL A 466 40.40 -10.03 -21.52
N GLU A 467 41.01 -8.92 -21.95
CA GLU A 467 40.89 -7.63 -21.24
C GLU A 467 39.44 -7.14 -21.21
N GLN A 468 38.74 -7.19 -22.36
CA GLN A 468 37.34 -6.80 -22.44
C GLN A 468 36.45 -7.73 -21.63
N PHE A 469 36.71 -9.04 -21.68
CA PHE A 469 36.01 -10.05 -20.86
C PHE A 469 36.14 -9.77 -19.36
N ILE A 470 37.35 -9.45 -18.88
CA ILE A 470 37.60 -9.07 -17.49
C ILE A 470 36.88 -7.77 -17.14
N HIS A 471 36.89 -6.77 -18.02
CA HIS A 471 36.21 -5.50 -17.81
C HIS A 471 34.70 -5.68 -17.62
N HIS A 472 34.04 -6.39 -18.55
CA HIS A 472 32.62 -6.71 -18.46
C HIS A 472 32.30 -7.53 -17.20
N ALA A 473 33.12 -8.52 -16.87
CA ALA A 473 32.94 -9.33 -15.65
C ALA A 473 33.01 -8.49 -14.37
N LYS A 474 33.93 -7.51 -14.29
CA LYS A 474 34.00 -6.58 -13.16
C LYS A 474 32.75 -5.71 -13.05
N LEU A 475 32.21 -5.23 -14.17
CA LEU A 475 30.96 -4.47 -14.19
C LEU A 475 29.77 -5.33 -13.76
N CYS A 476 29.60 -6.54 -14.31
CA CYS A 476 28.54 -7.47 -13.89
C CYS A 476 28.60 -7.74 -12.38
N LYS A 477 29.80 -7.91 -11.82
CA LYS A 477 30.03 -8.11 -10.39
C LYS A 477 29.60 -6.89 -9.57
N ARG A 478 29.88 -5.68 -10.06
CA ARG A 478 29.50 -4.42 -9.39
C ARG A 478 27.99 -4.15 -9.47
N TYR A 479 27.35 -4.47 -10.59
CA TYR A 479 25.89 -4.42 -10.73
C TYR A 479 25.17 -5.53 -9.94
N GLY A 480 25.90 -6.57 -9.52
CA GLY A 480 25.37 -7.70 -8.77
C GLY A 480 24.59 -8.71 -9.61
N ALA A 481 24.97 -8.93 -10.86
CA ALA A 481 24.31 -9.86 -11.78
C ALA A 481 25.04 -11.20 -11.91
N ALA A 482 24.30 -12.27 -12.19
CA ALA A 482 24.86 -13.52 -12.71
C ALA A 482 25.23 -13.38 -14.19
N VAL A 483 26.08 -14.25 -14.73
CA VAL A 483 26.57 -14.13 -16.11
C VAL A 483 26.47 -15.44 -16.87
N VAL A 484 25.91 -15.38 -18.08
CA VAL A 484 26.07 -16.41 -19.11
C VAL A 484 27.40 -16.16 -19.82
N VAL A 485 28.24 -17.17 -19.85
CA VAL A 485 29.54 -17.17 -20.52
C VAL A 485 29.48 -18.10 -21.70
N MET A 486 29.44 -17.54 -22.91
CA MET A 486 29.46 -18.35 -24.13
C MET A 486 30.85 -18.96 -24.34
N ALA A 487 30.88 -20.22 -24.80
CA ALA A 487 32.10 -20.90 -25.23
C ALA A 487 32.58 -20.33 -26.60
N PHE A 488 33.02 -19.08 -26.58
CA PHE A 488 33.50 -18.32 -27.73
C PHE A 488 34.76 -17.53 -27.30
N ASP A 489 35.89 -17.80 -27.95
CA ASP A 489 37.16 -17.09 -27.74
C ASP A 489 37.64 -16.40 -29.02
N GLU A 490 38.89 -15.91 -29.00
CA GLU A 490 39.50 -15.18 -30.13
C GLU A 490 39.62 -16.04 -31.41
N ALA A 491 39.55 -17.38 -31.29
CA ALA A 491 39.65 -18.31 -32.41
C ALA A 491 38.29 -18.73 -32.98
N GLY A 492 37.17 -18.38 -32.34
CA GLY A 492 35.83 -18.72 -32.80
C GLY A 492 34.94 -19.39 -31.75
N GLN A 493 33.76 -19.84 -32.19
CA GLN A 493 32.85 -20.64 -31.37
C GLN A 493 33.40 -22.05 -31.18
N ALA A 494 33.19 -22.64 -30.00
CA ALA A 494 33.54 -24.04 -29.73
C ALA A 494 32.53 -25.00 -30.36
N ASP A 495 32.93 -25.63 -31.46
CA ASP A 495 32.18 -26.62 -32.24
C ASP A 495 32.36 -28.06 -31.74
N THR A 496 33.53 -28.39 -31.19
CA THR A 496 33.88 -29.73 -30.69
C THR A 496 33.87 -29.85 -29.16
N GLU A 497 33.63 -31.04 -28.63
CA GLU A 497 33.70 -31.32 -27.18
C GLU A 497 34.99 -30.78 -26.52
N ALA A 498 36.15 -31.04 -27.15
CA ALA A 498 37.45 -30.61 -26.61
C ALA A 498 37.56 -29.09 -26.50
N ARG A 499 37.09 -28.36 -27.52
CA ARG A 499 37.08 -26.89 -27.53
C ARG A 499 36.09 -26.32 -26.51
N LYS A 500 34.91 -26.93 -26.35
CA LYS A 500 33.93 -26.51 -25.34
C LYS A 500 34.55 -26.60 -23.93
N LYS A 501 35.21 -27.71 -23.61
CA LYS A 501 35.90 -27.92 -22.32
C LYS A 501 37.04 -26.93 -22.08
N GLU A 502 37.88 -26.70 -23.10
CA GLU A 502 39.00 -25.76 -23.05
C GLU A 502 38.54 -24.33 -22.72
N ILE A 503 37.59 -23.81 -23.49
CA ILE A 503 37.12 -22.43 -23.33
C ILE A 503 36.41 -22.25 -21.98
N CYS A 504 35.51 -23.16 -21.60
CA CYS A 504 34.82 -23.08 -20.31
C CYS A 504 35.80 -23.11 -19.13
N LYS A 505 36.84 -23.96 -19.17
CA LYS A 505 37.87 -24.01 -18.13
C LYS A 505 38.67 -22.71 -18.06
N ARG A 506 39.13 -22.18 -19.21
CA ARG A 506 39.89 -20.93 -19.30
C ARG A 506 39.06 -19.75 -18.76
N SER A 507 37.80 -19.64 -19.15
CA SER A 507 36.88 -18.61 -18.66
C SER A 507 36.64 -18.72 -17.15
N TYR A 508 36.42 -19.94 -16.63
CA TYR A 508 36.24 -20.18 -15.20
C TYR A 508 37.45 -19.73 -14.40
N ASP A 509 38.66 -20.08 -14.85
CA ASP A 509 39.89 -19.71 -14.16
C ASP A 509 40.09 -18.18 -14.11
N ILE A 510 39.81 -17.47 -15.21
CA ILE A 510 39.89 -16.00 -15.24
C ILE A 510 38.85 -15.39 -14.27
N LEU A 511 37.58 -15.82 -14.37
CA LEU A 511 36.51 -15.25 -13.57
C LEU A 511 36.72 -15.50 -12.07
N VAL A 512 37.06 -16.73 -11.69
CA VAL A 512 37.17 -17.12 -10.28
C VAL A 512 38.51 -16.69 -9.68
N ASN A 513 39.63 -16.93 -10.37
CA ASN A 513 40.95 -16.72 -9.78
C ASN A 513 41.48 -15.29 -9.97
N GLU A 514 41.15 -14.62 -11.07
CA GLU A 514 41.65 -13.25 -11.36
C GLU A 514 40.63 -12.16 -11.00
N VAL A 515 39.36 -12.33 -11.37
CA VAL A 515 38.29 -11.34 -11.08
C VAL A 515 37.69 -11.54 -9.68
N GLY A 516 37.79 -12.75 -9.12
CA GLY A 516 37.13 -13.13 -7.86
C GLY A 516 35.61 -13.07 -7.99
N PHE A 517 35.08 -13.45 -9.15
CA PHE A 517 33.66 -13.58 -9.42
C PHE A 517 33.11 -14.82 -8.68
N PRO A 518 31.92 -14.77 -8.06
CA PRO A 518 31.34 -15.93 -7.38
C PRO A 518 31.10 -17.08 -8.38
N PRO A 519 31.69 -18.28 -8.19
CA PRO A 519 31.53 -19.38 -9.15
C PRO A 519 30.07 -19.84 -9.28
N GLU A 520 29.28 -19.73 -8.22
CA GLU A 520 27.83 -20.00 -8.22
C GLU A 520 27.00 -19.04 -9.09
N ASP A 521 27.57 -17.92 -9.54
CA ASP A 521 26.90 -16.95 -10.43
C ASP A 521 27.37 -17.05 -11.89
N ILE A 522 28.18 -18.07 -12.22
CA ILE A 522 28.68 -18.34 -13.57
C ILE A 522 27.82 -19.42 -14.21
N ILE A 523 27.20 -19.09 -15.33
CA ILE A 523 26.40 -20.00 -16.16
C ILE A 523 27.14 -20.17 -17.49
N PHE A 524 27.59 -21.37 -17.83
CA PHE A 524 28.22 -21.61 -19.12
C PHE A 524 27.18 -21.94 -20.19
N ASP A 525 27.32 -21.34 -21.37
CA ASP A 525 26.68 -21.80 -22.60
C ASP A 525 27.74 -22.43 -23.52
N PRO A 526 27.81 -23.78 -23.58
CA PRO A 526 28.72 -24.49 -24.48
C PRO A 526 28.39 -24.35 -25.97
N ASN A 527 27.37 -23.58 -26.35
CA ASN A 527 26.76 -23.44 -27.68
C ASN A 527 26.02 -24.70 -28.15
N ILE A 528 24.68 -24.60 -28.27
CA ILE A 528 23.83 -25.59 -28.93
C ILE A 528 23.79 -25.31 -30.44
N PHE A 529 24.18 -26.28 -31.25
CA PHE A 529 24.12 -26.23 -32.71
C PHE A 529 23.03 -27.13 -33.30
N ALA A 530 22.63 -26.84 -34.53
CA ALA A 530 21.63 -27.61 -35.25
C ALA A 530 22.15 -29.01 -35.61
N VAL A 531 21.31 -30.02 -35.40
CA VAL A 531 21.57 -31.40 -35.83
C VAL A 531 20.73 -31.77 -37.06
N ALA A 532 20.98 -32.94 -37.64
CA ALA A 532 20.27 -33.44 -38.82
C ALA A 532 20.28 -32.46 -40.01
N THR A 533 21.39 -31.73 -40.20
CA THR A 533 21.55 -30.77 -41.30
C THR A 533 21.93 -31.42 -42.64
N GLY A 534 22.21 -32.73 -42.64
CA GLY A 534 22.76 -33.46 -43.79
C GLY A 534 24.27 -33.28 -44.01
N ILE A 535 24.99 -32.73 -43.01
CA ILE A 535 26.45 -32.56 -43.00
C ILE A 535 26.99 -33.47 -41.90
N GLU A 536 27.90 -34.39 -42.25
CA GLU A 536 28.37 -35.45 -41.34
C GLU A 536 29.06 -34.88 -40.09
N GLU A 537 29.81 -33.79 -40.26
CA GLU A 537 30.49 -33.07 -39.19
C GLU A 537 29.53 -32.53 -38.12
N HIS A 538 28.27 -32.29 -38.47
CA HIS A 538 27.26 -31.74 -37.55
C HIS A 538 26.52 -32.80 -36.74
N ASN A 539 26.66 -34.09 -37.09
CA ASN A 539 25.94 -35.18 -36.46
C ASN A 539 26.27 -35.30 -34.96
N ASN A 540 27.50 -34.95 -34.55
CA ASN A 540 27.95 -35.10 -33.17
C ASN A 540 27.68 -33.89 -32.27
N TYR A 541 27.13 -32.78 -32.80
CA TYR A 541 27.00 -31.53 -32.04
C TYR A 541 26.16 -31.66 -30.76
N ALA A 542 25.07 -32.44 -30.78
CA ALA A 542 24.26 -32.67 -29.59
C ALA A 542 25.02 -33.49 -28.52
N VAL A 543 25.74 -34.54 -28.93
CA VAL A 543 26.58 -35.37 -28.05
C VAL A 543 27.69 -34.53 -27.41
N ASP A 544 28.38 -33.71 -28.21
CA ASP A 544 29.45 -32.82 -27.73
C ASP A 544 28.95 -31.82 -26.69
N PHE A 545 27.74 -31.29 -26.87
CA PHE A 545 27.10 -30.42 -25.88
C PHE A 545 26.76 -31.17 -24.59
N ILE A 546 26.14 -32.35 -24.69
CA ILE A 546 25.78 -33.19 -23.53
C ILE A 546 27.04 -33.55 -22.71
N ASN A 547 28.14 -33.93 -23.39
CA ASN A 547 29.41 -34.24 -22.73
C ASN A 547 30.07 -33.00 -22.10
N ALA A 548 29.90 -31.82 -22.71
CA ALA A 548 30.36 -30.57 -22.12
C ALA A 548 29.58 -30.21 -20.84
N CYS A 549 28.26 -30.43 -20.81
CA CYS A 549 27.45 -30.26 -19.59
C CYS A 549 27.96 -31.14 -18.45
N ALA A 550 28.26 -32.42 -18.73
CA ALA A 550 28.82 -33.34 -17.73
C ALA A 550 30.17 -32.85 -17.20
N TYR A 551 31.05 -32.41 -18.10
CA TYR A 551 32.35 -31.87 -17.70
C TYR A 551 32.22 -30.61 -16.83
N ILE A 552 31.34 -29.67 -17.19
CA ILE A 552 31.16 -28.44 -16.40
C ILE A 552 30.66 -28.79 -14.99
N ARG A 553 29.66 -29.67 -14.89
CA ARG A 553 29.12 -30.15 -13.61
C ARG A 553 30.20 -30.81 -12.73
N ASP A 554 31.05 -31.63 -13.32
CA ASP A 554 31.99 -32.49 -12.59
C ASP A 554 33.33 -31.79 -12.30
N GLU A 555 33.81 -30.91 -13.19
CA GLU A 555 35.15 -30.31 -13.12
C GLU A 555 35.15 -28.82 -12.78
N LEU A 556 34.03 -28.10 -12.92
CA LEU A 556 33.91 -26.66 -12.62
C LEU A 556 32.93 -26.45 -11.43
N PRO A 557 33.42 -26.47 -10.18
CA PRO A 557 32.55 -26.44 -8.99
C PRO A 557 31.60 -25.25 -8.96
N TYR A 558 30.33 -25.51 -8.66
CA TYR A 558 29.24 -24.53 -8.51
C TYR A 558 28.78 -23.84 -9.80
N ALA A 559 29.55 -23.91 -10.88
CA ALA A 559 29.13 -23.36 -12.16
C ALA A 559 27.88 -24.07 -12.69
N LEU A 560 27.02 -23.30 -13.33
CA LEU A 560 25.78 -23.76 -13.95
C LEU A 560 25.97 -23.90 -15.47
N THR A 561 24.99 -24.49 -16.13
CA THR A 561 24.96 -24.65 -17.59
C THR A 561 23.60 -24.24 -18.17
N SER A 562 23.64 -23.57 -19.31
CA SER A 562 22.49 -23.14 -20.10
C SER A 562 22.73 -23.41 -21.60
N GLY A 563 21.69 -23.18 -22.40
CA GLY A 563 21.78 -23.13 -23.85
C GLY A 563 20.45 -22.81 -24.51
N GLY A 564 20.50 -22.24 -25.73
CA GLY A 564 19.34 -22.03 -26.59
C GLY A 564 18.81 -23.34 -27.17
N VAL A 565 17.84 -23.97 -26.51
CA VAL A 565 17.36 -25.34 -26.85
C VAL A 565 16.75 -25.37 -28.24
N SER A 566 16.03 -24.30 -28.62
CA SER A 566 15.42 -24.17 -29.95
C SER A 566 16.42 -24.32 -31.10
N ASN A 567 17.71 -24.04 -30.88
CA ASN A 567 18.76 -24.12 -31.90
C ASN A 567 19.02 -25.55 -32.38
N VAL A 568 18.86 -26.57 -31.51
CA VAL A 568 19.13 -27.97 -31.87
C VAL A 568 18.21 -28.45 -33.00
N SER A 569 17.01 -27.89 -33.06
CA SER A 569 15.93 -28.27 -33.99
C SER A 569 15.89 -27.44 -35.29
N PHE A 570 16.87 -26.56 -35.53
CA PHE A 570 16.74 -25.55 -36.60
C PHE A 570 16.52 -26.12 -38.01
N SER A 571 17.04 -27.33 -38.27
CA SER A 571 16.86 -28.04 -39.55
C SER A 571 15.40 -28.36 -39.88
N PHE A 572 14.48 -28.31 -38.90
CA PHE A 572 13.07 -28.68 -39.03
C PHE A 572 12.10 -27.50 -38.85
N ARG A 573 12.54 -26.25 -39.08
CA ARG A 573 11.65 -25.07 -39.05
C ARG A 573 10.39 -25.30 -39.91
N GLY A 574 9.22 -25.04 -39.32
CA GLY A 574 7.91 -25.26 -39.95
C GLY A 574 7.29 -26.63 -39.70
N ASN A 575 7.98 -27.54 -38.97
CA ASN A 575 7.43 -28.82 -38.50
C ASN A 575 7.48 -28.88 -36.97
N ASN A 576 6.54 -28.19 -36.31
CA ASN A 576 6.53 -28.05 -34.85
C ASN A 576 6.52 -29.39 -34.09
N PRO A 577 5.69 -30.41 -34.46
CA PRO A 577 5.70 -31.69 -33.77
C PRO A 577 7.07 -32.38 -33.74
N VAL A 578 7.81 -32.34 -34.84
CA VAL A 578 9.18 -32.90 -34.88
C VAL A 578 10.15 -32.07 -34.06
N ARG A 579 10.01 -30.74 -34.05
CA ARG A 579 10.87 -29.86 -33.24
C ARG A 579 10.66 -30.07 -31.74
N GLU A 580 9.40 -30.15 -31.31
CA GLU A 580 9.03 -30.38 -29.91
C GLU A 580 9.55 -31.75 -29.44
N ALA A 581 9.40 -32.80 -30.25
CA ALA A 581 10.00 -34.10 -29.97
C ALA A 581 11.54 -34.04 -29.84
N ILE A 582 12.22 -33.31 -30.73
CA ILE A 582 13.68 -33.07 -30.65
C ILE A 582 14.05 -32.37 -29.34
N HIS A 583 13.31 -31.34 -28.94
CA HIS A 583 13.57 -30.59 -27.70
C HIS A 583 13.43 -31.50 -26.49
N SER A 584 12.34 -32.27 -26.40
CA SER A 584 12.05 -33.14 -25.26
C SER A 584 13.08 -34.26 -25.09
N VAL A 585 13.49 -34.90 -26.20
CA VAL A 585 14.54 -35.92 -26.18
C VAL A 585 15.90 -35.31 -25.82
N PHE A 586 16.27 -34.19 -26.44
CA PHE A 586 17.53 -33.50 -26.14
C PHE A 586 17.63 -33.09 -24.66
N LEU A 587 16.58 -32.45 -24.13
CA LEU A 587 16.50 -32.03 -22.73
C LEU A 587 16.62 -33.21 -21.77
N LEU A 588 15.97 -34.35 -22.04
CA LEU A 588 16.08 -35.54 -21.20
C LEU A 588 17.54 -35.96 -20.97
N TYR A 589 18.32 -36.04 -22.05
CA TYR A 589 19.72 -36.46 -21.96
C TYR A 589 20.65 -35.36 -21.44
N ALA A 590 20.43 -34.10 -21.85
CA ALA A 590 21.22 -32.97 -21.39
C ALA A 590 21.03 -32.72 -19.90
N ILE A 591 19.80 -32.76 -19.37
CA ILE A 591 19.50 -32.60 -17.94
C ILE A 591 20.17 -33.70 -17.12
N ARG A 592 20.10 -34.97 -17.57
CA ARG A 592 20.82 -36.08 -16.92
C ARG A 592 22.34 -35.88 -16.91
N ALA A 593 22.88 -35.27 -17.95
CA ALA A 593 24.29 -34.91 -18.04
C ALA A 593 24.66 -33.66 -17.22
N GLY A 594 23.70 -32.93 -16.65
CA GLY A 594 23.97 -31.77 -15.80
C GLY A 594 23.56 -30.42 -16.38
N LEU A 595 22.72 -30.39 -17.43
CA LEU A 595 22.09 -29.15 -17.90
C LEU A 595 21.16 -28.59 -16.81
N THR A 596 21.47 -27.40 -16.29
CA THR A 596 20.73 -26.82 -15.16
C THR A 596 19.56 -25.93 -15.58
N MET A 597 19.68 -25.23 -16.71
CA MET A 597 18.66 -24.35 -17.25
C MET A 597 18.71 -24.34 -18.78
N GLY A 598 17.70 -23.79 -19.43
CA GLY A 598 17.72 -23.61 -20.88
C GLY A 598 16.72 -22.57 -21.35
N ILE A 599 17.08 -21.90 -22.45
CA ILE A 599 16.22 -20.93 -23.13
C ILE A 599 15.28 -21.73 -24.03
N VAL A 600 14.00 -21.75 -23.65
CA VAL A 600 12.94 -22.62 -24.17
C VAL A 600 11.63 -21.87 -24.33
N ASN A 601 10.75 -22.39 -25.18
CA ASN A 601 9.33 -22.02 -25.13
C ASN A 601 8.62 -22.81 -24.04
N ALA A 602 8.44 -22.21 -22.85
CA ALA A 602 7.89 -22.87 -21.67
C ALA A 602 6.53 -23.58 -21.91
N GLY A 603 5.70 -23.04 -22.80
CA GLY A 603 4.38 -23.61 -23.12
C GLY A 603 4.37 -24.76 -24.15
N GLN A 604 5.50 -25.09 -24.78
CA GLN A 604 5.59 -26.06 -25.89
C GLN A 604 6.50 -27.27 -25.61
N LEU A 605 6.75 -27.61 -24.35
CA LEU A 605 7.54 -28.80 -24.00
C LEU A 605 6.64 -30.04 -23.96
N GLU A 606 6.74 -30.90 -25.00
CA GLU A 606 6.02 -32.17 -25.07
C GLU A 606 6.55 -33.17 -24.02
N ILE A 607 5.66 -33.94 -23.40
CA ILE A 607 6.06 -34.96 -22.42
C ILE A 607 6.70 -36.14 -23.17
N TYR A 608 7.94 -36.50 -22.82
CA TYR A 608 8.70 -37.56 -23.50
C TYR A 608 7.93 -38.88 -23.70
N ASP A 609 7.16 -39.31 -22.70
CA ASP A 609 6.37 -40.55 -22.76
C ASP A 609 5.15 -40.48 -23.70
N GLN A 610 4.75 -39.28 -24.13
CA GLN A 610 3.63 -39.04 -25.06
C GLN A 610 4.08 -38.98 -26.52
N ILE A 611 5.38 -38.83 -26.78
CA ILE A 611 5.94 -38.80 -28.14
C ILE A 611 5.71 -40.17 -28.81
N PRO A 612 5.16 -40.23 -30.04
CA PRO A 612 5.01 -41.47 -30.78
C PRO A 612 6.33 -42.25 -30.87
N VAL A 613 6.30 -43.54 -30.54
CA VAL A 613 7.51 -44.40 -30.44
C VAL A 613 8.40 -44.33 -31.69
N GLU A 614 7.82 -44.37 -32.89
CA GLU A 614 8.57 -44.26 -34.16
C GLU A 614 9.33 -42.93 -34.29
N LEU A 615 8.70 -41.81 -33.89
CA LEU A 615 9.31 -40.49 -33.92
C LEU A 615 10.36 -40.33 -32.80
N ARG A 616 10.02 -40.77 -31.59
CA ARG A 616 10.90 -40.71 -30.42
C ARG A 616 12.21 -41.45 -30.67
N ASP A 617 12.14 -42.69 -31.14
CA ASP A 617 13.33 -43.53 -31.35
C ASP A 617 14.22 -42.95 -32.47
N ALA A 618 13.63 -42.44 -33.57
CA ALA A 618 14.38 -41.77 -34.64
C ALA A 618 15.06 -40.46 -34.17
N VAL A 619 14.37 -39.69 -33.31
CA VAL A 619 14.94 -38.49 -32.69
C VAL A 619 16.07 -38.84 -31.72
N GLU A 620 15.94 -39.91 -30.92
CA GLU A 620 17.02 -40.40 -30.05
C GLU A 620 18.26 -40.79 -30.85
N ASP A 621 18.10 -41.47 -31.99
CA ASP A 621 19.21 -41.88 -32.84
C ASP A 621 19.98 -40.68 -33.40
N VAL A 622 19.29 -39.58 -33.71
CA VAL A 622 19.90 -38.30 -34.13
C VAL A 622 20.58 -37.58 -32.97
N ILE A 623 19.89 -37.41 -31.82
CA ILE A 623 20.43 -36.65 -30.68
C ILE A 623 21.66 -37.32 -30.07
N LEU A 624 21.66 -38.66 -30.00
CA LEU A 624 22.77 -39.43 -29.42
C LEU A 624 23.76 -39.93 -30.47
N ASN A 625 23.56 -39.60 -31.74
CA ASN A 625 24.38 -40.04 -32.87
C ASN A 625 24.63 -41.57 -32.82
N ARG A 626 23.59 -42.36 -32.57
CA ARG A 626 23.70 -43.84 -32.35
C ARG A 626 23.97 -44.60 -33.64
N THR A 627 23.50 -44.08 -34.77
CA THR A 627 23.59 -44.72 -36.08
C THR A 627 23.97 -43.71 -37.17
N PRO A 628 24.83 -44.08 -38.13
CA PRO A 628 25.17 -43.20 -39.26
C PRO A 628 23.96 -42.76 -40.11
N GLU A 629 22.92 -43.58 -40.17
CA GLU A 629 21.70 -43.33 -40.96
C GLU A 629 20.63 -42.52 -40.20
N GLY A 630 20.91 -42.05 -38.98
CA GLY A 630 19.90 -41.43 -38.10
C GLY A 630 19.25 -40.19 -38.72
N THR A 631 20.04 -39.32 -39.36
CA THR A 631 19.54 -38.12 -40.04
C THR A 631 18.59 -38.46 -41.19
N ASP A 632 18.96 -39.42 -42.03
CA ASP A 632 18.14 -39.86 -43.17
C ASP A 632 16.85 -40.53 -42.70
N ALA A 633 16.91 -41.33 -41.63
CA ALA A 633 15.75 -41.99 -41.04
C ALA A 633 14.74 -40.98 -40.48
N LEU A 634 15.20 -39.96 -39.74
CA LEU A 634 14.33 -38.91 -39.21
C LEU A 634 13.69 -38.08 -40.34
N LEU A 635 14.47 -37.69 -41.36
CA LEU A 635 13.94 -36.97 -42.52
C LEU A 635 12.88 -37.76 -43.28
N ALA A 636 13.04 -39.08 -43.42
CA ALA A 636 12.09 -39.95 -44.12
C ALA A 636 10.72 -40.03 -43.44
N ILE A 637 10.66 -39.87 -42.11
CA ILE A 637 9.40 -39.90 -41.36
C ILE A 637 8.88 -38.50 -41.01
N ALA A 638 9.71 -37.46 -41.05
CA ALA A 638 9.35 -36.10 -40.64
C ALA A 638 8.12 -35.54 -41.38
N ASP A 639 8.00 -35.81 -42.69
CA ASP A 639 6.84 -35.36 -43.48
C ASP A 639 5.52 -36.05 -43.08
N LYS A 640 5.56 -37.24 -42.45
CA LYS A 640 4.35 -37.90 -41.91
C LYS A 640 3.69 -37.12 -40.79
N TYR A 641 4.47 -36.31 -40.08
CA TYR A 641 4.05 -35.52 -38.91
C TYR A 641 3.82 -34.05 -39.26
N LYS A 642 3.87 -33.70 -40.55
CA LYS A 642 3.69 -32.34 -41.06
C LYS A 642 2.19 -32.05 -41.24
N GLY A 643 1.55 -31.61 -40.17
CA GLY A 643 0.16 -31.12 -40.21
C GLY A 643 0.06 -29.79 -40.95
N ASP A 644 -1.04 -29.60 -41.69
CA ASP A 644 -1.44 -28.33 -42.27
C ASP A 644 -1.65 -27.30 -41.15
N GLY A 645 -0.79 -26.28 -41.12
CA GLY A 645 -0.89 -25.12 -40.22
C GLY A 645 -2.13 -24.23 -40.44
N SER A 646 -3.27 -24.82 -40.80
CA SER A 646 -4.59 -24.21 -40.80
C SER A 646 -5.43 -24.72 -39.63
N VAL A 647 -4.96 -24.46 -38.41
CA VAL A 647 -5.92 -23.97 -37.41
C VAL A 647 -5.95 -22.47 -37.64
N LYS A 648 -7.06 -21.99 -38.22
CA LYS A 648 -7.35 -20.56 -38.35
C LYS A 648 -7.01 -19.86 -37.03
N GLU A 649 -6.19 -18.82 -37.12
CA GLU A 649 -6.25 -17.65 -36.25
C GLU A 649 -7.65 -17.02 -36.40
N ALA A 650 -8.67 -17.67 -35.85
CA ALA A 650 -9.72 -16.96 -35.15
C ALA A 650 -9.24 -16.90 -33.72
N GLU A 651 -9.46 -15.78 -33.03
CA GLU A 651 -9.36 -15.71 -31.57
C GLU A 651 -9.93 -17.00 -30.98
N THR A 652 -9.04 -17.91 -30.62
CA THR A 652 -9.37 -18.92 -29.62
C THR A 652 -9.41 -18.10 -28.35
N GLU A 653 -10.57 -17.50 -28.10
CA GLU A 653 -11.19 -17.69 -26.82
C GLU A 653 -11.15 -19.21 -26.53
N GLU A 654 -9.99 -19.74 -26.14
CA GLU A 654 -9.80 -21.17 -25.84
C GLU A 654 -10.86 -21.61 -24.83
N TRP A 655 -11.28 -20.66 -23.99
CA TRP A 655 -12.39 -20.81 -23.09
C TRP A 655 -13.72 -21.14 -23.79
N ARG A 656 -14.04 -20.64 -24.98
CA ARG A 656 -15.26 -21.03 -25.72
C ARG A 656 -15.32 -22.51 -26.09
N ASN A 657 -14.17 -23.19 -26.18
CA ASN A 657 -14.08 -24.63 -26.38
C ASN A 657 -14.11 -25.42 -25.06
N TRP A 658 -14.10 -24.75 -23.91
CA TRP A 658 -14.25 -25.41 -22.61
C TRP A 658 -15.68 -25.90 -22.41
N ASP A 659 -15.82 -26.80 -21.44
CA ASP A 659 -17.12 -27.20 -20.94
C ASP A 659 -17.97 -25.97 -20.57
N VAL A 660 -19.26 -25.99 -20.89
CA VAL A 660 -20.19 -24.87 -20.67
C VAL A 660 -20.17 -24.35 -19.24
N ASN A 661 -19.93 -25.21 -18.25
CA ASN A 661 -19.85 -24.80 -16.85
C ASN A 661 -18.59 -23.99 -16.55
N LYS A 662 -17.45 -24.37 -17.15
CA LYS A 662 -16.19 -23.60 -17.07
C LYS A 662 -16.25 -22.28 -17.84
N ARG A 663 -17.04 -22.22 -18.91
CA ARG A 663 -17.29 -20.99 -19.66
C ARG A 663 -18.08 -19.99 -18.83
N LEU A 664 -19.15 -20.44 -18.17
CA LEU A 664 -19.93 -19.64 -17.24
C LEU A 664 -19.09 -19.12 -16.07
N GLU A 665 -18.24 -19.98 -15.49
CA GLU A 665 -17.31 -19.60 -14.42
C GLU A 665 -16.30 -18.52 -14.86
N HIS A 666 -15.66 -18.72 -16.02
CA HIS A 666 -14.75 -17.74 -16.61
C HIS A 666 -15.44 -16.40 -16.92
N ALA A 667 -16.62 -16.46 -17.53
CA ALA A 667 -17.42 -15.28 -17.85
C ALA A 667 -17.85 -14.52 -16.59
N LEU A 668 -18.14 -15.22 -15.49
CA LEU A 668 -18.43 -14.59 -14.20
C LEU A 668 -17.21 -13.87 -13.63
N VAL A 669 -16.07 -14.55 -13.56
CA VAL A 669 -14.83 -14.00 -12.95
C VAL A 669 -14.28 -12.82 -13.74
N LYS A 670 -14.42 -12.83 -15.07
CA LYS A 670 -13.96 -11.73 -15.94
C LYS A 670 -15.04 -10.67 -16.22
N GLY A 671 -16.27 -10.87 -15.73
CA GLY A 671 -17.38 -9.94 -15.94
C GLY A 671 -17.85 -9.83 -17.41
N ILE A 672 -17.82 -10.93 -18.16
CA ILE A 672 -18.15 -11.01 -19.59
C ILE A 672 -19.66 -11.27 -19.78
N THR A 673 -20.37 -10.35 -20.42
CA THR A 673 -21.84 -10.45 -20.65
C THR A 673 -22.21 -10.95 -22.05
N THR A 674 -21.26 -11.04 -22.98
CA THR A 674 -21.54 -11.20 -24.42
C THR A 674 -22.17 -12.55 -24.79
N HIS A 675 -21.88 -13.62 -24.05
CA HIS A 675 -22.38 -14.99 -24.31
C HIS A 675 -23.15 -15.61 -23.14
N ILE A 676 -23.40 -14.83 -22.08
CA ILE A 676 -23.89 -15.38 -20.80
C ILE A 676 -25.26 -16.06 -20.91
N VAL A 677 -26.18 -15.53 -21.72
CA VAL A 677 -27.52 -16.10 -21.89
C VAL A 677 -27.47 -17.42 -22.66
N GLU A 678 -26.66 -17.49 -23.71
CA GLU A 678 -26.48 -18.68 -24.55
C GLU A 678 -25.82 -19.81 -23.75
N ASP A 679 -24.73 -19.50 -23.02
CA ASP A 679 -24.02 -20.45 -22.18
C ASP A 679 -24.89 -20.91 -20.99
N THR A 680 -25.71 -20.03 -20.42
CA THR A 680 -26.63 -20.38 -19.33
C THR A 680 -27.72 -21.34 -19.83
N GLU A 681 -28.23 -21.15 -21.04
CA GLU A 681 -29.22 -22.05 -21.64
C GLU A 681 -28.61 -23.41 -22.00
N GLU A 682 -27.40 -23.43 -22.57
CA GLU A 682 -26.69 -24.68 -22.88
C GLU A 682 -26.36 -25.47 -21.60
N SER A 683 -25.93 -24.78 -20.54
CA SER A 683 -25.71 -25.39 -19.23
C SER A 683 -27.03 -25.92 -18.65
N ARG A 684 -28.13 -25.15 -18.73
CA ARG A 684 -29.47 -25.58 -18.26
C ARG A 684 -29.94 -26.87 -18.90
N GLN A 685 -29.69 -27.08 -20.19
CA GLN A 685 -30.07 -28.31 -20.90
C GLN A 685 -29.24 -29.53 -20.46
N SER A 686 -28.06 -29.28 -19.90
CA SER A 686 -27.12 -30.30 -19.41
C SER A 686 -27.40 -30.73 -17.95
N PHE A 687 -28.24 -29.99 -17.23
CA PHE A 687 -28.66 -30.30 -15.86
C PHE A 687 -30.11 -30.79 -15.80
N ALA A 688 -30.41 -31.65 -14.80
CA ALA A 688 -31.73 -32.24 -14.64
C ALA A 688 -32.75 -31.22 -14.14
N ARG A 689 -32.29 -30.24 -13.35
CA ARG A 689 -33.10 -29.13 -12.82
C ARG A 689 -32.42 -27.80 -13.19
N PRO A 690 -33.16 -26.79 -13.71
CA PRO A 690 -32.60 -25.48 -14.02
C PRO A 690 -31.87 -24.80 -12.87
N ILE A 691 -32.21 -25.14 -11.61
CA ILE A 691 -31.54 -24.60 -10.43
C ILE A 691 -30.09 -25.06 -10.25
N GLU A 692 -29.72 -26.21 -10.80
CA GLU A 692 -28.37 -26.78 -10.67
C GLU A 692 -27.32 -25.97 -11.44
N VAL A 693 -27.74 -25.17 -12.43
CA VAL A 693 -26.87 -24.17 -13.10
C VAL A 693 -26.49 -23.04 -12.15
N ILE A 694 -27.43 -22.64 -11.28
CA ILE A 694 -27.17 -21.62 -10.25
C ILE A 694 -26.23 -22.22 -9.20
N GLU A 695 -26.61 -23.34 -8.60
CA GLU A 695 -25.85 -23.97 -7.51
C GLU A 695 -24.47 -24.51 -7.95
N GLY A 696 -24.28 -24.80 -9.24
CA GLY A 696 -23.03 -25.32 -9.81
C GLY A 696 -22.12 -24.23 -10.40
N PRO A 697 -22.10 -24.03 -11.73
CA PRO A 697 -21.14 -23.15 -12.40
C PRO A 697 -21.21 -21.69 -11.99
N LEU A 698 -22.41 -21.12 -11.81
CA LEU A 698 -22.56 -19.70 -11.45
C LEU A 698 -22.09 -19.43 -10.01
N MET A 699 -22.44 -20.29 -9.05
CA MET A 699 -21.94 -20.16 -7.68
C MET A 699 -20.43 -20.41 -7.57
N SER A 700 -19.87 -21.32 -8.38
CA SER A 700 -18.42 -21.57 -8.41
C SER A 700 -17.65 -20.34 -8.91
N GLY A 701 -18.14 -19.68 -9.96
CA GLY A 701 -17.58 -18.40 -10.43
C GLY A 701 -17.66 -17.29 -9.37
N MET A 702 -18.78 -17.19 -8.65
CA MET A 702 -18.93 -16.18 -7.58
C MET A 702 -18.02 -16.45 -6.37
N ASN A 703 -17.75 -17.71 -6.04
CA ASN A 703 -16.81 -18.03 -4.97
C ASN A 703 -15.39 -17.58 -5.35
N ILE A 704 -14.97 -17.77 -6.60
CA ILE A 704 -13.67 -17.28 -7.10
C ILE A 704 -13.62 -15.74 -7.06
N VAL A 705 -14.68 -15.06 -7.47
CA VAL A 705 -14.79 -13.59 -7.33
C VAL A 705 -14.65 -13.16 -5.86
N GLY A 706 -15.29 -13.89 -4.93
CA GLY A 706 -15.18 -13.67 -3.50
C GLY A 706 -13.76 -13.91 -2.96
N ASP A 707 -13.08 -14.96 -3.40
CA ASP A 707 -11.70 -15.28 -3.02
C ASP A 707 -10.71 -14.24 -3.57
N LEU A 708 -10.88 -13.80 -4.82
CA LEU A 708 -10.06 -12.75 -5.43
C LEU A 708 -10.29 -11.39 -4.76
N PHE A 709 -11.53 -11.05 -4.41
CA PHE A 709 -11.87 -9.85 -3.66
C PHE A 709 -11.30 -9.88 -2.24
N GLY A 710 -11.44 -11.00 -1.53
CA GLY A 710 -10.88 -11.20 -0.20
C GLY A 710 -9.35 -11.18 -0.16
N ALA A 711 -8.69 -11.54 -1.25
CA ALA A 711 -7.24 -11.48 -1.44
C ALA A 711 -6.73 -10.11 -1.97
N GLY A 712 -7.63 -9.14 -2.20
CA GLY A 712 -7.28 -7.81 -2.74
C GLY A 712 -6.88 -7.80 -4.23
N LYS A 713 -7.18 -8.88 -4.96
CA LYS A 713 -6.87 -9.06 -6.40
C LYS A 713 -8.01 -8.64 -7.33
N MET A 714 -9.16 -8.28 -6.77
CA MET A 714 -10.35 -7.83 -7.48
C MET A 714 -11.00 -6.72 -6.66
N PHE A 715 -11.69 -5.76 -7.29
CA PHE A 715 -12.25 -4.58 -6.60
C PHE A 715 -13.78 -4.49 -6.73
N LEU A 716 -14.43 -3.71 -5.88
CA LEU A 716 -15.90 -3.63 -5.81
C LEU A 716 -16.58 -3.36 -7.17
N PRO A 717 -16.06 -2.49 -8.07
CA PRO A 717 -16.66 -2.31 -9.41
C PRO A 717 -16.61 -3.58 -10.28
N GLN A 718 -15.55 -4.38 -10.16
CA GLN A 718 -15.41 -5.65 -10.87
C GLN A 718 -16.31 -6.73 -10.23
N VAL A 719 -16.48 -6.72 -8.90
CA VAL A 719 -17.44 -7.56 -8.19
C VAL A 719 -18.87 -7.24 -8.61
N VAL A 720 -19.23 -5.96 -8.76
CA VAL A 720 -20.52 -5.51 -9.28
C VAL A 720 -20.71 -5.91 -10.75
N LYS A 721 -19.66 -5.84 -11.58
CA LYS A 721 -19.69 -6.31 -12.97
C LYS A 721 -19.94 -7.83 -13.04
N SER A 722 -19.31 -8.61 -12.16
CA SER A 722 -19.51 -10.06 -12.05
C SER A 722 -20.92 -10.40 -11.55
N ALA A 723 -21.43 -9.65 -10.58
CA ALA A 723 -22.81 -9.75 -10.11
C ALA A 723 -23.84 -9.44 -11.20
N ARG A 724 -23.55 -8.51 -12.12
CA ARG A 724 -24.41 -8.25 -13.28
C ARG A 724 -24.50 -9.45 -14.22
N VAL A 725 -23.37 -10.11 -14.49
CA VAL A 725 -23.33 -11.37 -15.27
C VAL A 725 -24.17 -12.44 -14.57
N MET A 726 -24.02 -12.59 -13.25
CA MET A 726 -24.82 -13.52 -12.44
C MET A 726 -26.32 -13.21 -12.49
N LYS A 727 -26.73 -11.94 -12.31
CA LYS A 727 -28.14 -11.51 -12.35
C LYS A 727 -28.78 -11.78 -13.71
N GLN A 728 -28.05 -11.54 -14.81
CA GLN A 728 -28.53 -11.84 -16.17
C GLN A 728 -28.71 -13.34 -16.41
N ALA A 729 -27.77 -14.17 -15.96
CA ALA A 729 -27.88 -15.63 -16.03
C ALA A 729 -29.09 -16.14 -15.22
N VAL A 730 -29.25 -15.69 -13.97
CA VAL A 730 -30.38 -16.07 -13.11
C VAL A 730 -31.71 -15.59 -13.69
N ALA A 731 -31.79 -14.35 -14.20
CA ALA A 731 -33.01 -13.82 -14.82
C ALA A 731 -33.49 -14.66 -16.01
N HIS A 732 -32.56 -15.22 -16.79
CA HIS A 732 -32.89 -16.16 -17.88
C HIS A 732 -33.45 -17.49 -17.34
N LEU A 733 -32.96 -17.96 -16.19
CA LEU A 733 -33.39 -19.22 -15.59
C LEU A 733 -34.75 -19.13 -14.85
N ILE A 734 -35.14 -17.94 -14.39
CA ILE A 734 -36.38 -17.72 -13.60
C ILE A 734 -37.62 -18.36 -14.28
N PRO A 735 -37.97 -18.09 -15.54
CA PRO A 735 -39.15 -18.68 -16.16
C PRO A 735 -39.16 -20.22 -16.15
N PHE A 736 -37.99 -20.85 -16.28
CA PHE A 736 -37.84 -22.31 -16.26
C PHE A 736 -37.95 -22.89 -14.85
N ILE A 737 -37.39 -22.20 -13.86
CA ILE A 737 -37.51 -22.55 -12.44
C ILE A 737 -38.98 -22.41 -11.99
N GLU A 738 -39.70 -21.39 -12.48
CA GLU A 738 -41.10 -21.19 -12.15
C GLU A 738 -42.06 -22.21 -12.77
N LEU A 739 -41.73 -22.70 -13.97
CA LEU A 739 -42.45 -23.79 -14.65
C LEU A 739 -42.25 -25.16 -13.96
N GLU A 740 -41.16 -25.33 -13.22
CA GLU A 740 -40.81 -26.56 -12.50
C GLU A 740 -41.40 -26.63 -11.08
N LYS A 741 -42.02 -25.54 -10.57
CA LYS A 741 -42.37 -25.38 -9.15
C LYS A 741 -43.20 -26.52 -8.56
N GLY A 742 -42.49 -27.41 -7.87
CA GLY A 742 -42.85 -27.96 -6.55
C GLY A 742 -42.05 -27.32 -5.42
N ASP A 743 -40.76 -27.02 -5.60
CA ASP A 743 -39.88 -26.52 -4.53
C ASP A 743 -39.14 -25.24 -4.95
N LYS A 744 -39.14 -24.24 -4.06
CA LYS A 744 -38.36 -23.00 -4.20
C LYS A 744 -36.88 -23.30 -3.95
N PRO A 745 -35.92 -22.63 -4.62
CA PRO A 745 -34.52 -22.66 -4.19
C PRO A 745 -34.37 -22.16 -2.74
N GLU A 746 -33.61 -22.89 -1.92
CA GLU A 746 -33.21 -22.44 -0.58
C GLU A 746 -32.01 -21.51 -0.71
N ALA A 747 -32.17 -20.25 -0.28
CA ALA A 747 -31.05 -19.32 -0.15
C ALA A 747 -30.04 -19.84 0.90
N LYS A 748 -28.75 -19.47 0.80
CA LYS A 748 -27.71 -19.85 1.78
C LYS A 748 -28.08 -19.46 3.22
N GLY A 749 -28.87 -18.40 3.34
CA GLY A 749 -29.54 -17.93 4.53
C GLY A 749 -30.20 -16.58 4.25
N LYS A 750 -31.17 -16.21 5.09
CA LYS A 750 -31.88 -14.94 4.99
C LYS A 750 -31.33 -13.94 6.01
N ILE A 751 -30.88 -12.78 5.54
CA ILE A 751 -30.27 -11.73 6.37
C ILE A 751 -31.18 -10.50 6.38
N LEU A 752 -31.57 -10.06 7.57
CA LEU A 752 -32.29 -8.81 7.75
C LEU A 752 -31.30 -7.66 7.93
N MET A 753 -31.44 -6.60 7.15
CA MET A 753 -30.61 -5.39 7.25
C MET A 753 -31.49 -4.21 7.65
N ALA A 754 -31.04 -3.41 8.63
CA ALA A 754 -31.76 -2.21 9.05
C ALA A 754 -30.81 -1.11 9.53
N THR A 755 -31.07 0.14 9.12
CA THR A 755 -30.49 1.31 9.80
C THR A 755 -31.35 1.61 11.03
N VAL A 756 -30.69 1.68 12.20
CA VAL A 756 -31.38 1.75 13.50
C VAL A 756 -32.22 3.00 13.67
N LYS A 757 -33.13 2.96 14.65
CA LYS A 757 -34.05 4.06 14.98
C LYS A 757 -33.32 5.40 15.10
N GLY A 758 -33.90 6.45 14.54
CA GLY A 758 -33.35 7.81 14.61
C GLY A 758 -32.26 8.13 13.59
N ASP A 759 -31.70 7.13 12.92
CA ASP A 759 -30.68 7.29 11.89
C ASP A 759 -31.26 7.11 10.49
N VAL A 760 -30.81 7.95 9.55
CA VAL A 760 -31.36 8.07 8.19
C VAL A 760 -30.37 7.65 7.11
N HIS A 761 -29.13 7.31 7.47
CA HIS A 761 -28.08 7.04 6.51
C HIS A 761 -28.05 5.55 6.13
N ASP A 762 -28.02 5.26 4.84
CA ASP A 762 -28.16 3.89 4.33
C ASP A 762 -27.19 3.50 3.20
N ILE A 763 -26.32 4.38 2.71
CA ILE A 763 -25.41 4.09 1.59
C ILE A 763 -24.58 2.82 1.86
N GLY A 764 -23.85 2.78 2.98
CA GLY A 764 -23.05 1.62 3.35
C GLY A 764 -23.88 0.34 3.58
N LYS A 765 -25.09 0.47 4.15
CA LYS A 765 -26.02 -0.66 4.32
C LYS A 765 -26.44 -1.24 2.97
N ASN A 766 -26.75 -0.38 2.00
CA ASN A 766 -27.21 -0.78 0.68
C ASN A 766 -26.07 -1.50 -0.07
N ILE A 767 -24.83 -1.02 0.05
CA ILE A 767 -23.65 -1.71 -0.51
C ILE A 767 -23.49 -3.10 0.11
N VAL A 768 -23.55 -3.23 1.43
CA VAL A 768 -23.48 -4.53 2.12
C VAL A 768 -24.62 -5.46 1.67
N GLY A 769 -25.84 -4.94 1.55
CA GLY A 769 -27.00 -5.68 1.06
C GLY A 769 -26.79 -6.22 -0.35
N VAL A 770 -26.30 -5.38 -1.27
CA VAL A 770 -25.96 -5.81 -2.64
C VAL A 770 -24.87 -6.90 -2.60
N VAL A 771 -23.76 -6.67 -1.90
CA VAL A 771 -22.64 -7.62 -1.83
C VAL A 771 -23.07 -8.98 -1.26
N LEU A 772 -23.86 -9.00 -0.19
CA LEU A 772 -24.41 -10.25 0.38
C LEU A 772 -25.40 -10.91 -0.59
N GLY A 773 -26.29 -10.14 -1.23
CA GLY A 773 -27.21 -10.67 -2.25
C GLY A 773 -26.47 -11.33 -3.42
N CYS A 774 -25.37 -10.72 -3.87
CA CYS A 774 -24.50 -11.29 -4.91
C CYS A 774 -23.86 -12.62 -4.51
N ASN A 775 -23.74 -12.91 -3.20
CA ASN A 775 -23.14 -14.14 -2.69
C ASN A 775 -24.17 -15.25 -2.37
N GLY A 776 -25.42 -15.08 -2.80
CA GLY A 776 -26.49 -16.07 -2.69
C GLY A 776 -27.29 -16.02 -1.37
N TYR A 777 -27.24 -14.90 -0.65
CA TYR A 777 -28.05 -14.64 0.54
C TYR A 777 -29.35 -13.92 0.17
N ASP A 778 -30.45 -14.22 0.87
CA ASP A 778 -31.73 -13.50 0.72
C ASP A 778 -31.74 -12.28 1.66
N ILE A 779 -31.92 -11.07 1.13
CA ILE A 779 -31.77 -9.83 1.90
C ILE A 779 -33.12 -9.17 2.14
N VAL A 780 -33.47 -9.01 3.42
CA VAL A 780 -34.65 -8.27 3.86
C VAL A 780 -34.19 -6.91 4.38
N ASP A 781 -34.23 -5.90 3.52
CA ASP A 781 -33.87 -4.53 3.89
C ASP A 781 -35.10 -3.77 4.43
N LEU A 782 -35.04 -3.35 5.71
CA LEU A 782 -36.11 -2.58 6.35
C LEU A 782 -36.01 -1.08 6.15
N GLY A 783 -34.94 -0.60 5.51
CA GLY A 783 -34.66 0.81 5.30
C GLY A 783 -34.08 1.49 6.53
N VAL A 784 -34.48 2.73 6.76
CA VAL A 784 -33.91 3.64 7.78
C VAL A 784 -34.90 4.01 8.88
N MET A 785 -34.38 4.53 9.99
CA MET A 785 -35.13 4.89 11.19
C MET A 785 -35.97 3.73 11.74
N VAL A 786 -35.47 2.50 11.66
CA VAL A 786 -36.28 1.30 11.96
C VAL A 786 -36.28 1.03 13.47
N PRO A 787 -37.44 1.00 14.14
CA PRO A 787 -37.51 0.67 15.57
C PRO A 787 -37.11 -0.78 15.86
N ALA A 788 -36.48 -1.02 17.02
CA ALA A 788 -36.06 -2.36 17.46
C ALA A 788 -37.21 -3.39 17.42
N GLU A 789 -38.43 -2.99 17.84
CA GLU A 789 -39.62 -3.85 17.78
C GLU A 789 -39.89 -4.37 16.36
N LYS A 790 -39.83 -3.48 15.35
CA LYS A 790 -40.07 -3.84 13.96
C LYS A 790 -38.95 -4.72 13.40
N ILE A 791 -37.69 -4.43 13.74
CA ILE A 791 -36.53 -5.25 13.37
C ILE A 791 -36.74 -6.69 13.84
N LEU A 792 -37.04 -6.85 15.13
CA LEU A 792 -37.21 -8.18 15.74
C LEU A 792 -38.49 -8.87 15.27
N GLN A 793 -39.57 -8.13 15.08
CA GLN A 793 -40.83 -8.70 14.57
C GLN A 793 -40.64 -9.25 13.16
N VAL A 794 -40.06 -8.46 12.23
CA VAL A 794 -39.83 -8.94 10.86
C VAL A 794 -38.79 -10.06 10.82
N ALA A 795 -37.74 -10.02 11.66
CA ALA A 795 -36.79 -11.14 11.76
C ALA A 795 -37.48 -12.47 12.10
N LYS A 796 -38.51 -12.45 12.96
CA LYS A 796 -39.32 -13.63 13.28
C LYS A 796 -40.27 -14.01 12.13
N ASP A 797 -40.99 -13.03 11.59
CA ASP A 797 -42.01 -13.27 10.55
C ASP A 797 -41.40 -13.81 9.26
N GLU A 798 -40.27 -13.24 8.85
CA GLU A 798 -39.52 -13.65 7.66
C GLU A 798 -38.61 -14.86 7.90
N LYS A 799 -38.46 -15.30 9.16
CA LYS A 799 -37.55 -16.38 9.58
C LYS A 799 -36.12 -16.13 9.12
N CYS A 800 -35.58 -14.98 9.50
CA CYS A 800 -34.21 -14.61 9.18
C CYS A 800 -33.21 -15.45 9.98
N ASP A 801 -32.03 -15.64 9.41
CA ASP A 801 -30.90 -16.37 10.00
C ASP A 801 -29.86 -15.43 10.61
N ILE A 802 -29.78 -14.17 10.16
CA ILE A 802 -28.88 -13.13 10.71
C ILE A 802 -29.62 -11.79 10.76
N ILE A 803 -29.32 -10.97 11.78
CA ILE A 803 -29.72 -9.56 11.87
C ILE A 803 -28.48 -8.67 11.70
N GLY A 804 -28.48 -7.76 10.73
CA GLY A 804 -27.47 -6.75 10.49
C GLY A 804 -27.97 -5.35 10.81
N LEU A 805 -27.24 -4.61 11.65
CA LEU A 805 -27.58 -3.24 12.04
C LEU A 805 -26.55 -2.24 11.49
N SER A 806 -27.06 -1.13 10.97
CA SER A 806 -26.25 0.00 10.48
C SER A 806 -26.50 1.27 11.29
N GLY A 807 -25.45 2.08 11.51
CA GLY A 807 -25.53 3.39 12.15
C GLY A 807 -24.34 4.30 11.82
N LEU A 808 -24.61 5.58 11.61
CA LEU A 808 -23.64 6.63 11.23
C LEU A 808 -23.43 7.66 12.33
N ILE A 809 -24.44 7.96 13.16
CA ILE A 809 -24.32 8.97 14.23
C ILE A 809 -24.08 8.34 15.59
N THR A 810 -23.48 9.09 16.51
CA THR A 810 -23.20 8.64 17.89
C THR A 810 -24.43 8.05 18.60
N PRO A 811 -25.63 8.67 18.54
CA PRO A 811 -26.83 8.13 19.18
C PRO A 811 -27.26 6.75 18.68
N SER A 812 -26.90 6.38 17.44
CA SER A 812 -27.21 5.08 16.84
C SER A 812 -26.54 3.92 17.59
N LEU A 813 -25.41 4.18 18.25
CA LEU A 813 -24.69 3.18 19.04
C LEU A 813 -25.53 2.66 20.22
N ASP A 814 -26.26 3.55 20.90
CA ASP A 814 -27.14 3.18 22.00
C ASP A 814 -28.35 2.37 21.52
N GLU A 815 -28.88 2.68 20.34
CA GLU A 815 -29.97 1.91 19.73
C GLU A 815 -29.51 0.49 19.37
N MET A 816 -28.28 0.31 18.88
CA MET A 816 -27.71 -1.03 18.67
C MET A 816 -27.57 -1.82 19.97
N VAL A 817 -27.14 -1.17 21.06
CA VAL A 817 -27.11 -1.77 22.41
C VAL A 817 -28.53 -2.14 22.87
N HIS A 818 -29.52 -1.30 22.57
CA HIS A 818 -30.92 -1.57 22.88
C HIS A 818 -31.46 -2.77 22.11
N VAL A 819 -31.19 -2.87 20.80
CA VAL A 819 -31.57 -4.04 19.98
C VAL A 819 -30.96 -5.32 20.54
N ALA A 820 -29.67 -5.34 20.88
CA ALA A 820 -29.03 -6.51 21.48
C ALA A 820 -29.70 -6.92 22.82
N ARG A 821 -30.05 -5.94 23.66
CA ARG A 821 -30.77 -6.18 24.92
C ARG A 821 -32.18 -6.74 24.68
N GLU A 822 -32.89 -6.23 23.67
CA GLU A 822 -34.22 -6.72 23.31
C GLU A 822 -34.17 -8.11 22.66
N MET A 823 -33.14 -8.41 21.87
CA MET A 823 -32.87 -9.77 21.37
C MET A 823 -32.69 -10.75 22.54
N GLN A 824 -31.91 -10.38 23.55
CA GLN A 824 -31.73 -11.19 24.76
C GLN A 824 -33.04 -11.33 25.55
N ARG A 825 -33.81 -10.24 25.71
CA ARG A 825 -35.10 -10.26 26.44
C ARG A 825 -36.15 -11.12 25.74
N GLN A 826 -36.15 -11.13 24.41
CA GLN A 826 -37.08 -11.89 23.58
C GLN A 826 -36.57 -13.27 23.17
N ASP A 827 -35.45 -13.71 23.76
CA ASP A 827 -34.85 -15.03 23.57
C ASP A 827 -34.53 -15.38 22.11
N PHE A 828 -33.94 -14.43 21.39
CA PHE A 828 -33.40 -14.70 20.06
C PHE A 828 -32.16 -15.60 20.14
N HIS A 829 -31.97 -16.42 19.10
CA HIS A 829 -30.80 -17.30 18.92
C HIS A 829 -30.20 -17.12 17.51
N LEU A 830 -30.20 -15.88 17.04
CA LEU A 830 -29.61 -15.49 15.76
C LEU A 830 -28.37 -14.64 16.01
N PRO A 831 -27.31 -14.76 15.20
CA PRO A 831 -26.18 -13.85 15.29
C PRO A 831 -26.56 -12.42 14.89
N LEU A 832 -25.85 -11.45 15.50
CA LEU A 832 -26.03 -10.02 15.30
C LEU A 832 -24.77 -9.41 14.67
N MET A 833 -24.89 -8.88 13.45
CA MET A 833 -23.83 -8.14 12.76
C MET A 833 -23.99 -6.64 13.00
N ILE A 834 -22.90 -5.96 13.38
CA ILE A 834 -22.86 -4.52 13.66
C ILE A 834 -21.92 -3.83 12.68
N GLY A 835 -22.38 -2.76 12.02
CA GLY A 835 -21.56 -1.94 11.12
C GLY A 835 -22.03 -0.48 11.01
N GLY A 836 -21.25 0.33 10.29
CA GLY A 836 -21.51 1.77 10.06
C GLY A 836 -20.46 2.70 10.70
N ALA A 837 -20.43 3.96 10.29
CA ALA A 837 -19.28 4.88 10.49
C ALA A 837 -18.89 5.12 11.97
N THR A 838 -19.85 5.13 12.89
CA THR A 838 -19.59 5.32 14.33
C THR A 838 -19.29 4.03 15.07
N THR A 839 -19.50 2.88 14.43
CA THR A 839 -19.29 1.57 15.06
C THR A 839 -17.79 1.23 15.08
N SER A 840 -17.38 0.44 16.07
CA SER A 840 -16.00 -0.03 16.18
C SER A 840 -15.95 -1.36 16.90
N LYS A 841 -14.83 -2.07 16.74
CA LYS A 841 -14.55 -3.30 17.47
C LYS A 841 -14.59 -3.09 18.98
N ALA A 842 -13.98 -2.00 19.45
CA ALA A 842 -13.94 -1.65 20.86
C ALA A 842 -15.35 -1.35 21.41
N HIS A 843 -16.15 -0.54 20.71
CA HIS A 843 -17.52 -0.26 21.13
C HIS A 843 -18.37 -1.54 21.21
N THR A 844 -18.29 -2.38 20.17
CA THR A 844 -19.07 -3.62 20.09
C THR A 844 -18.70 -4.59 21.22
N ALA A 845 -17.40 -4.82 21.45
CA ALA A 845 -16.89 -5.69 22.51
C ALA A 845 -17.24 -5.20 23.93
N VAL A 846 -17.22 -3.88 24.15
CA VAL A 846 -17.41 -3.29 25.49
C VAL A 846 -18.88 -3.03 25.81
N LYS A 847 -19.71 -2.64 24.84
CA LYS A 847 -21.06 -2.12 25.10
C LYS A 847 -22.20 -2.96 24.49
N ILE A 848 -21.99 -3.63 23.35
CA ILE A 848 -23.05 -4.38 22.65
C ILE A 848 -23.01 -5.87 23.01
N GLU A 849 -21.88 -6.55 22.76
CA GLU A 849 -21.72 -8.00 22.99
C GLU A 849 -22.12 -8.44 24.43
N PRO A 850 -21.78 -7.70 25.51
CA PRO A 850 -22.21 -8.08 26.86
C PRO A 850 -23.73 -8.10 27.08
N LYS A 851 -24.53 -7.53 26.16
CA LYS A 851 -25.98 -7.45 26.28
C LYS A 851 -26.71 -8.59 25.57
N TYR A 852 -26.01 -9.41 24.79
CA TYR A 852 -26.59 -10.55 24.08
C TYR A 852 -25.63 -11.75 24.11
N SER A 853 -26.05 -12.81 24.80
CA SER A 853 -25.24 -14.00 25.07
C SER A 853 -25.74 -15.27 24.38
N ASN A 854 -26.98 -15.25 23.89
CA ASN A 854 -27.64 -16.41 23.28
C ASN A 854 -26.99 -16.85 21.95
N ASP A 855 -26.31 -15.94 21.24
CA ASP A 855 -25.50 -16.23 20.05
C ASP A 855 -24.36 -15.19 19.93
N ALA A 856 -23.77 -15.05 18.74
CA ALA A 856 -22.65 -14.14 18.47
C ALA A 856 -23.09 -12.69 18.19
N VAL A 857 -22.29 -11.73 18.65
CA VAL A 857 -22.33 -10.33 18.21
C VAL A 857 -21.00 -10.04 17.53
N VAL A 858 -21.03 -9.65 16.25
CA VAL A 858 -19.81 -9.48 15.44
C VAL A 858 -19.80 -8.11 14.79
N TYR A 859 -18.73 -7.36 15.06
CA TYR A 859 -18.40 -6.13 14.35
C TYR A 859 -17.80 -6.44 12.97
N VAL A 860 -18.32 -5.81 11.93
CA VAL A 860 -17.84 -5.94 10.55
C VAL A 860 -17.44 -4.56 10.05
N THR A 861 -16.20 -4.44 9.58
CA THR A 861 -15.59 -3.15 9.20
C THR A 861 -16.14 -2.58 7.90
N ASP A 862 -16.44 -3.44 6.93
CA ASP A 862 -16.76 -3.06 5.56
C ASP A 862 -17.55 -4.18 4.86
N ALA A 863 -18.05 -3.89 3.65
CA ALA A 863 -18.86 -4.84 2.88
C ALA A 863 -18.08 -6.08 2.41
N SER A 864 -16.77 -5.99 2.19
CA SER A 864 -15.95 -7.11 1.74
C SER A 864 -15.88 -8.23 2.77
N ARG A 865 -15.79 -7.86 4.05
CA ARG A 865 -15.72 -8.82 5.16
C ARG A 865 -17.08 -9.36 5.58
N ALA A 866 -18.17 -8.68 5.22
CA ALA A 866 -19.53 -9.09 5.57
C ALA A 866 -19.86 -10.50 5.04
N VAL A 867 -19.38 -10.85 3.84
CA VAL A 867 -19.61 -12.17 3.21
C VAL A 867 -18.93 -13.29 3.99
N GLY A 868 -17.64 -13.11 4.32
CA GLY A 868 -16.87 -14.10 5.07
C GLY A 868 -17.46 -14.34 6.47
N VAL A 869 -17.87 -13.27 7.14
CA VAL A 869 -18.53 -13.33 8.46
C VAL A 869 -19.88 -14.05 8.37
N ALA A 870 -20.76 -13.67 7.43
CA ALA A 870 -22.05 -14.34 7.25
C ALA A 870 -21.89 -15.84 6.94
N THR A 871 -20.92 -16.20 6.10
CA THR A 871 -20.63 -17.59 5.73
C THR A 871 -20.20 -18.41 6.95
N GLN A 872 -19.31 -17.85 7.79
CA GLN A 872 -18.86 -18.53 9.01
C GLN A 872 -19.98 -18.65 10.04
N LEU A 873 -20.85 -17.63 10.17
CA LEU A 873 -21.96 -17.61 11.12
C LEU A 873 -23.10 -18.57 10.77
N LEU A 874 -23.30 -18.89 9.49
CA LEU A 874 -24.30 -19.88 9.06
C LEU A 874 -23.74 -21.29 8.92
N SER A 875 -22.42 -21.45 8.87
CA SER A 875 -21.77 -22.77 8.77
C SER A 875 -21.93 -23.58 10.06
N LYS A 876 -22.47 -24.81 9.93
CA LYS A 876 -22.61 -25.74 11.07
C LYS A 876 -21.26 -26.18 11.66
N GLU A 877 -20.20 -26.15 10.87
CA GLU A 877 -18.85 -26.59 11.28
C GLU A 877 -18.00 -25.42 11.78
N LEU A 878 -18.03 -24.28 11.08
CA LEU A 878 -17.13 -23.15 11.34
C LEU A 878 -17.64 -22.21 12.44
N LYS A 879 -18.96 -22.14 12.66
CA LYS A 879 -19.57 -21.19 13.60
C LYS A 879 -19.00 -21.31 15.00
N ALA A 880 -18.90 -22.52 15.56
CA ALA A 880 -18.46 -22.70 16.94
C ALA A 880 -17.06 -22.14 17.19
N GLY A 881 -16.08 -22.50 16.35
CA GLY A 881 -14.70 -22.01 16.47
C GLY A 881 -14.57 -20.52 16.16
N PHE A 882 -15.34 -20.00 15.21
CA PHE A 882 -15.35 -18.57 14.92
C PHE A 882 -15.88 -17.74 16.09
N VAL A 883 -17.02 -18.14 16.67
CA VAL A 883 -17.64 -17.43 17.80
C VAL A 883 -16.74 -17.46 19.05
N GLU A 884 -16.10 -18.59 19.33
CA GLU A 884 -15.15 -18.70 20.45
C GLU A 884 -13.96 -17.76 20.26
N LYS A 885 -13.33 -17.78 19.09
CA LYS A 885 -12.22 -16.89 18.75
C LYS A 885 -12.62 -15.40 18.85
N THR A 886 -13.78 -15.03 18.34
CA THR A 886 -14.27 -13.64 18.42
C THR A 886 -14.53 -13.22 19.87
N ARG A 887 -15.08 -14.11 20.71
CA ARG A 887 -15.30 -13.84 22.13
C ARG A 887 -14.00 -13.64 22.89
N GLU A 888 -12.99 -14.49 22.67
CA GLU A 888 -11.66 -14.34 23.26
C GLU A 888 -11.03 -13.00 22.87
N GLU A 889 -11.08 -12.66 21.59
CA GLU A 889 -10.60 -11.39 21.09
C GLU A 889 -11.32 -10.19 21.73
N TYR A 890 -12.63 -10.28 21.95
CA TYR A 890 -13.40 -9.23 22.61
C TYR A 890 -13.12 -9.13 24.11
N VAL A 891 -12.75 -10.23 24.77
CA VAL A 891 -12.23 -10.20 26.15
C VAL A 891 -10.91 -9.43 26.20
N GLU A 892 -9.96 -9.74 25.32
CA GLU A 892 -8.66 -9.02 25.28
C GLU A 892 -8.85 -7.52 25.01
N VAL A 893 -9.72 -7.18 24.06
CA VAL A 893 -10.05 -5.77 23.75
C VAL A 893 -10.65 -5.09 24.98
N ARG A 894 -11.59 -5.72 25.69
CA ARG A 894 -12.18 -5.18 26.93
C ARG A 894 -11.12 -4.94 28.01
N GLU A 895 -10.24 -5.91 28.24
CA GLU A 895 -9.17 -5.78 29.23
C GLU A 895 -8.18 -4.67 28.86
N ARG A 896 -7.79 -4.57 27.58
CA ARG A 896 -6.93 -3.50 27.07
C ARG A 896 -7.57 -2.13 27.22
N THR A 897 -8.87 -2.00 26.92
CA THR A 897 -9.61 -0.74 27.06
C THR A 897 -9.77 -0.33 28.53
N ALA A 898 -10.10 -1.27 29.43
CA ALA A 898 -10.21 -1.03 30.87
C ALA A 898 -8.87 -0.59 31.49
N ASN A 899 -7.76 -1.21 31.06
CA ASN A 899 -6.42 -0.84 31.51
C ASN A 899 -5.95 0.53 30.99
N ARG A 900 -6.46 0.98 29.83
CA ARG A 900 -6.24 2.34 29.30
C ARG A 900 -7.04 3.40 30.05
N SER A 901 -8.33 3.15 30.33
CA SER A 901 -9.22 4.13 30.99
C SER A 901 -8.82 4.40 32.45
N ALA A 902 -8.29 3.40 33.16
CA ALA A 902 -7.86 3.52 34.55
C ALA A 902 -6.55 4.31 34.76
N ARG A 903 -5.82 4.70 33.69
CA ARG A 903 -4.44 5.20 33.78
C ARG A 903 -4.20 6.61 33.23
N THR A 904 -5.20 7.31 32.72
CA THR A 904 -5.02 8.69 32.22
C THR A 904 -5.49 9.69 33.28
N GLU A 905 -4.55 10.31 34.01
CA GLU A 905 -4.88 11.49 34.82
C GLU A 905 -5.39 12.61 33.90
N ARG A 906 -6.51 13.25 34.29
CA ARG A 906 -7.13 14.38 33.60
C ARG A 906 -7.22 15.57 34.52
N LEU A 907 -7.33 16.77 33.95
CA LEU A 907 -7.56 17.98 34.73
C LEU A 907 -9.02 18.05 35.17
N SER A 908 -9.27 18.45 36.42
CA SER A 908 -10.61 18.88 36.84
C SER A 908 -11.13 20.00 35.94
N TYR A 909 -12.44 20.09 35.78
CA TYR A 909 -13.10 21.11 34.95
C TYR A 909 -12.67 22.52 35.33
N ALA A 910 -12.57 22.82 36.64
CA ALA A 910 -12.10 24.10 37.14
C ALA A 910 -10.62 24.37 36.75
N ALA A 911 -9.76 23.37 36.82
CA ALA A 911 -8.36 23.49 36.39
C ALA A 911 -8.24 23.65 34.86
N SER A 912 -9.13 23.03 34.08
CA SER A 912 -9.21 23.24 32.63
C SER A 912 -9.65 24.66 32.27
N ILE A 913 -10.64 25.22 32.97
CA ILE A 913 -11.05 26.63 32.78
C ILE A 913 -9.88 27.56 33.07
N ALA A 914 -9.12 27.30 34.16
CA ALA A 914 -7.94 28.11 34.49
C ALA A 914 -6.85 28.06 33.41
N LYS A 915 -6.86 27.05 32.54
CA LYS A 915 -5.96 26.89 31.39
C LYS A 915 -6.63 27.26 30.05
N LYS A 916 -7.69 28.07 30.03
CA LYS A 916 -8.29 28.57 28.79
C LYS A 916 -7.30 29.48 28.02
N PRO A 917 -7.40 29.56 26.68
CA PRO A 917 -6.56 30.48 25.90
C PRO A 917 -6.75 31.93 26.38
N GLN A 918 -5.65 32.68 26.41
CA GLN A 918 -5.65 34.08 26.81
C GLN A 918 -5.56 34.94 25.55
N PHE A 919 -6.65 35.64 25.22
CA PHE A 919 -6.72 36.56 24.11
C PHE A 919 -6.67 38.00 24.62
N ASP A 920 -5.92 38.87 23.94
CA ASP A 920 -5.94 40.30 24.20
C ASP A 920 -7.11 40.95 23.46
N TRP A 921 -8.28 40.88 24.10
CA TRP A 921 -9.52 41.46 23.57
C TRP A 921 -9.44 42.96 23.33
N SER A 922 -8.53 43.69 23.98
CA SER A 922 -8.39 45.15 23.78
C SER A 922 -7.87 45.52 22.39
N THR A 923 -7.22 44.57 21.72
CA THR A 923 -6.67 44.71 20.36
C THR A 923 -7.55 44.06 19.29
N TYR A 924 -8.63 43.39 19.71
CA TYR A 924 -9.56 42.71 18.82
C TYR A 924 -10.77 43.60 18.52
N GLU A 925 -11.01 43.87 17.25
CA GLU A 925 -12.22 44.57 16.77
C GLU A 925 -13.09 43.57 15.99
N PRO A 926 -14.15 43.00 16.61
CA PRO A 926 -15.03 42.08 15.91
C PRO A 926 -15.72 42.74 14.72
N VAL A 927 -15.66 42.08 13.56
CA VAL A 927 -16.31 42.60 12.34
C VAL A 927 -17.82 42.40 12.45
N LYS A 928 -18.57 43.51 12.36
CA LYS A 928 -20.02 43.48 12.35
C LYS A 928 -20.55 42.91 11.02
N PRO A 929 -21.42 41.88 11.05
CA PRO A 929 -22.08 41.35 9.85
C PRO A 929 -22.91 42.41 9.11
N THR A 930 -23.12 42.22 7.80
CA THR A 930 -23.93 43.14 6.98
C THR A 930 -25.41 43.16 7.35
N PHE A 931 -25.90 42.11 8.02
CA PHE A 931 -27.24 42.04 8.60
C PHE A 931 -27.25 41.17 9.87
N THR A 932 -28.22 41.39 10.74
CA THR A 932 -28.55 40.51 11.88
C THR A 932 -29.89 39.81 11.62
N GLY A 933 -30.08 38.62 12.20
CA GLY A 933 -31.23 37.77 11.91
C GLY A 933 -30.95 36.78 10.79
N THR A 934 -32.00 36.28 10.15
CA THR A 934 -31.93 35.10 9.26
C THR A 934 -32.23 35.44 7.81
N LYS A 935 -31.52 34.80 6.87
CA LYS A 935 -31.74 34.91 5.43
C LYS A 935 -31.90 33.51 4.82
N VAL A 936 -32.78 33.41 3.82
CA VAL A 936 -33.02 32.18 3.06
C VAL A 936 -32.51 32.40 1.64
N LEU A 937 -31.75 31.43 1.13
CA LEU A 937 -31.36 31.31 -0.28
C LEU A 937 -32.07 30.08 -0.83
N ASP A 938 -32.96 30.29 -1.79
CA ASP A 938 -33.73 29.24 -2.44
C ASP A 938 -33.27 29.06 -3.89
N ASN A 939 -33.41 27.84 -4.42
CA ASN A 939 -32.98 27.47 -5.77
C ASN A 939 -31.52 27.83 -6.06
N ILE A 940 -30.62 27.44 -5.16
CA ILE A 940 -29.17 27.62 -5.37
C ILE A 940 -28.77 26.83 -6.62
N ASP A 941 -28.03 27.49 -7.51
CA ASP A 941 -27.63 26.88 -8.78
C ASP A 941 -26.64 25.74 -8.53
N LEU A 942 -27.07 24.52 -8.85
CA LEU A 942 -26.26 23.31 -8.69
C LEU A 942 -25.01 23.33 -9.58
N LYS A 943 -25.00 24.11 -10.69
CA LYS A 943 -23.79 24.30 -11.51
C LYS A 943 -22.70 25.00 -10.74
N VAL A 944 -23.08 25.99 -9.93
CA VAL A 944 -22.13 26.70 -9.05
C VAL A 944 -21.65 25.74 -7.97
N LEU A 945 -22.56 24.98 -7.33
CA LEU A 945 -22.17 24.02 -6.27
C LEU A 945 -21.25 22.92 -6.78
N ALA A 946 -21.40 22.46 -8.03
CA ALA A 946 -20.54 21.44 -8.61
C ALA A 946 -19.05 21.83 -8.61
N GLU A 947 -18.72 23.13 -8.67
CA GLU A 947 -17.34 23.64 -8.62
C GLU A 947 -16.70 23.54 -7.22
N TYR A 948 -17.51 23.38 -6.18
CA TYR A 948 -17.08 23.30 -4.77
C TYR A 948 -17.07 21.87 -4.22
N ILE A 949 -17.32 20.86 -5.07
CA ILE A 949 -17.33 19.46 -4.64
C ILE A 949 -15.91 19.02 -4.29
N ASP A 950 -15.71 18.56 -3.04
CA ASP A 950 -14.64 17.62 -2.72
C ASP A 950 -15.08 16.20 -3.08
N TRP A 951 -14.47 15.68 -4.14
CA TRP A 951 -14.75 14.34 -4.65
C TRP A 951 -14.06 13.24 -3.83
N THR A 952 -13.13 13.58 -2.93
CA THR A 952 -12.43 12.57 -2.12
C THR A 952 -13.39 11.66 -1.35
N PRO A 953 -14.39 12.18 -0.60
CA PRO A 953 -15.31 11.31 0.12
C PRO A 953 -16.38 10.67 -0.78
N PHE A 954 -16.55 11.12 -2.03
CA PHE A 954 -17.34 10.39 -3.02
C PHE A 954 -16.69 9.03 -3.30
N PHE A 955 -15.40 9.01 -3.61
CA PHE A 955 -14.67 7.75 -3.85
C PHE A 955 -14.60 6.84 -2.62
N ILE A 956 -14.40 7.41 -1.42
CA ILE A 956 -14.44 6.64 -0.17
C ILE A 956 -15.80 5.95 0.02
N SER A 957 -16.91 6.61 -0.36
CA SER A 957 -18.25 6.02 -0.27
C SER A 957 -18.43 4.81 -1.20
N TRP A 958 -17.58 4.69 -2.23
CA TRP A 958 -17.51 3.57 -3.17
C TRP A 958 -16.36 2.60 -2.87
N ASP A 959 -15.78 2.67 -1.66
CA ASP A 959 -14.67 1.84 -1.19
C ASP A 959 -13.39 1.97 -2.06
N LEU A 960 -13.22 3.14 -2.69
CA LEU A 960 -12.03 3.50 -3.44
C LEU A 960 -11.20 4.47 -2.58
N ALA A 961 -10.16 3.93 -1.94
CA ALA A 961 -9.26 4.70 -1.10
C ALA A 961 -8.30 5.54 -1.95
N GLY A 962 -8.35 6.86 -1.79
CA GLY A 962 -7.46 7.79 -2.49
C GLY A 962 -7.99 9.21 -2.51
N LYS A 963 -7.09 10.21 -2.59
CA LYS A 963 -7.48 11.63 -2.63
C LYS A 963 -7.80 12.05 -4.06
N PHE A 964 -8.91 12.74 -4.32
CA PHE A 964 -9.18 13.34 -5.64
C PHE A 964 -8.32 14.58 -5.89
N PRO A 965 -7.86 14.85 -7.13
CA PRO A 965 -8.02 14.04 -8.35
C PRO A 965 -7.00 12.91 -8.48
N ARG A 966 -6.04 12.77 -7.56
CA ARG A 966 -4.99 11.73 -7.63
C ARG A 966 -5.55 10.31 -7.75
N ILE A 967 -6.70 10.02 -7.15
CA ILE A 967 -7.36 8.71 -7.25
C ILE A 967 -7.78 8.34 -8.68
N LEU A 968 -8.07 9.32 -9.56
CA LEU A 968 -8.35 9.03 -10.97
C LEU A 968 -7.12 8.47 -11.70
N GLN A 969 -5.94 8.77 -11.15
CA GLN A 969 -4.64 8.35 -11.64
C GLN A 969 -4.03 7.30 -10.71
N ASP A 970 -4.84 6.58 -9.92
CA ASP A 970 -4.35 5.51 -9.05
C ASP A 970 -4.04 4.25 -9.89
N GLU A 971 -2.94 3.56 -9.61
CA GLU A 971 -2.49 2.41 -10.40
C GLU A 971 -3.40 1.19 -10.27
N VAL A 972 -4.07 1.05 -9.12
CA VAL A 972 -4.85 -0.13 -8.77
C VAL A 972 -6.33 0.12 -8.99
N VAL A 973 -6.81 1.29 -8.57
CA VAL A 973 -8.23 1.66 -8.68
C VAL A 973 -8.52 2.79 -9.67
N GLY A 974 -7.52 3.38 -10.33
CA GLY A 974 -7.69 4.58 -11.14
C GLY A 974 -8.53 4.41 -12.40
N GLU A 975 -8.45 3.27 -13.09
CA GLU A 975 -9.38 2.96 -14.20
C GLU A 975 -10.82 2.90 -13.69
N ALA A 976 -11.04 2.20 -12.57
CA ALA A 976 -12.35 2.08 -11.95
C ALA A 976 -12.85 3.41 -11.37
N ALA A 977 -11.98 4.22 -10.78
CA ALA A 977 -12.26 5.55 -10.27
C ALA A 977 -12.56 6.53 -11.41
N THR A 978 -11.85 6.44 -12.53
CA THR A 978 -12.10 7.25 -13.73
C THR A 978 -13.43 6.90 -14.37
N ALA A 979 -13.74 5.61 -14.50
CA ALA A 979 -15.04 5.16 -14.99
C ALA A 979 -16.18 5.60 -14.05
N LEU A 980 -16.03 5.38 -12.74
CA LEU A 980 -17.00 5.83 -11.73
C LEU A 980 -17.17 7.35 -11.75
N TYR A 981 -16.08 8.11 -11.92
CA TYR A 981 -16.13 9.56 -12.04
C TYR A 981 -16.88 10.00 -13.30
N ALA A 982 -16.66 9.34 -14.43
CA ALA A 982 -17.38 9.63 -15.67
C ALA A 982 -18.90 9.40 -15.50
N ASP A 983 -19.29 8.27 -14.91
CA ASP A 983 -20.68 7.96 -14.59
C ASP A 983 -21.28 9.00 -13.62
N ALA A 984 -20.51 9.41 -12.61
CA ALA A 984 -20.90 10.45 -11.67
C ALA A 984 -21.09 11.81 -12.35
N GLN A 985 -20.22 12.17 -13.29
CA GLN A 985 -20.34 13.39 -14.09
C GLN A 985 -21.57 13.36 -14.99
N GLU A 986 -21.87 12.22 -15.62
CA GLU A 986 -23.09 12.05 -16.43
C GLU A 986 -24.35 12.18 -15.58
N MET A 987 -24.42 11.47 -14.45
CA MET A 987 -25.54 11.58 -13.52
C MET A 987 -25.67 12.99 -12.95
N LEU A 988 -24.57 13.64 -12.58
CA LEU A 988 -24.56 15.02 -12.09
C LEU A 988 -25.09 15.98 -13.16
N ALA A 989 -24.64 15.86 -14.40
CA ALA A 989 -25.14 16.65 -15.52
C ALA A 989 -26.65 16.46 -15.70
N LYS A 990 -27.15 15.22 -15.62
CA LYS A 990 -28.58 14.91 -15.68
C LYS A 990 -29.36 15.55 -14.54
N LEU A 991 -28.91 15.38 -13.29
CA LEU A 991 -29.55 15.96 -12.10
C LEU A 991 -29.67 17.48 -12.22
N ILE A 992 -28.65 18.13 -12.77
CA ILE A 992 -28.58 19.58 -12.97
C ILE A 992 -29.46 20.05 -14.14
N ASP A 993 -29.31 19.47 -15.32
CA ASP A 993 -29.96 19.95 -16.55
C ASP A 993 -31.45 19.64 -16.56
N GLU A 994 -31.86 18.49 -16.02
CA GLU A 994 -33.28 18.11 -15.86
C GLU A 994 -33.91 18.66 -14.56
N LYS A 995 -33.11 19.27 -13.67
CA LYS A 995 -33.54 19.83 -12.38
C LYS A 995 -34.25 18.81 -11.49
N LEU A 996 -33.69 17.62 -11.39
CA LEU A 996 -34.26 16.50 -10.64
C LEU A 996 -34.11 16.67 -9.12
N ILE A 997 -33.12 17.46 -8.69
CA ILE A 997 -32.90 17.81 -7.28
C ILE A 997 -32.72 19.32 -7.14
N SER A 998 -32.86 19.84 -5.91
CA SER A 998 -32.71 21.27 -5.61
C SER A 998 -31.93 21.52 -4.32
N ALA A 999 -31.21 22.63 -4.29
CA ALA A 999 -30.43 23.07 -3.14
C ALA A 999 -31.01 24.33 -2.48
N ARG A 1000 -30.97 24.35 -1.15
CA ARG A 1000 -31.45 25.45 -0.31
C ARG A 1000 -30.50 25.69 0.86
N ALA A 1001 -30.38 26.95 1.28
CA ALA A 1001 -29.65 27.35 2.47
C ALA A 1001 -30.42 28.36 3.31
N VAL A 1002 -30.32 28.23 4.63
CA VAL A 1002 -30.78 29.20 5.61
C VAL A 1002 -29.62 29.51 6.54
N PHE A 1003 -29.29 30.78 6.72
CA PHE A 1003 -28.21 31.19 7.59
C PHE A 1003 -28.55 32.50 8.29
N GLY A 1004 -27.83 32.81 9.36
CA GLY A 1004 -28.06 34.03 10.13
C GLY A 1004 -26.90 34.40 11.01
N PHE A 1005 -26.93 35.64 11.49
CA PHE A 1005 -25.93 36.21 12.40
C PHE A 1005 -26.62 36.96 13.53
N TRP A 1006 -26.01 36.89 14.71
CA TRP A 1006 -26.54 37.52 15.90
C TRP A 1006 -25.40 38.10 16.75
N PRO A 1007 -25.62 39.25 17.41
CA PRO A 1007 -24.75 39.69 18.49
C PRO A 1007 -24.65 38.59 19.55
N ALA A 1008 -23.44 38.33 20.03
CA ALA A 1008 -23.16 37.25 20.97
C ALA A 1008 -21.98 37.57 21.87
N ASN A 1009 -21.98 37.01 23.08
CA ASN A 1009 -20.85 37.10 24.01
C ASN A 1009 -20.64 35.81 24.77
N GLN A 1010 -19.39 35.49 25.07
CA GLN A 1010 -19.05 34.38 25.97
C GLN A 1010 -19.52 34.69 27.40
N VAL A 1011 -20.17 33.71 28.03
CA VAL A 1011 -20.62 33.75 29.43
C VAL A 1011 -20.29 32.42 30.11
N ARG A 1012 -20.09 32.43 31.44
CA ARG A 1012 -19.83 31.21 32.23
C ARG A 1012 -18.71 30.33 31.67
N ASP A 1013 -17.67 30.96 31.14
CA ASP A 1013 -16.47 30.35 30.51
C ASP A 1013 -16.70 29.46 29.27
N ASP A 1014 -17.82 28.77 29.13
CA ASP A 1014 -18.04 27.76 28.09
C ASP A 1014 -19.40 27.86 27.39
N ASP A 1015 -20.17 28.92 27.65
CA ASP A 1015 -21.44 29.22 26.96
C ASP A 1015 -21.30 30.49 26.11
N ILE A 1016 -22.16 30.61 25.10
CA ILE A 1016 -22.33 31.83 24.32
C ILE A 1016 -23.78 32.30 24.47
N GLU A 1017 -23.99 33.51 24.96
CA GLU A 1017 -25.31 34.14 25.02
C GLU A 1017 -25.55 34.91 23.72
N VAL A 1018 -26.63 34.56 23.01
CA VAL A 1018 -27.01 35.14 21.70
C VAL A 1018 -28.13 36.14 21.93
N TYR A 1019 -28.07 37.33 21.31
CA TYR A 1019 -29.01 38.42 21.52
C TYR A 1019 -29.79 38.79 20.25
N GLY A 1020 -31.00 39.31 20.45
CA GLY A 1020 -31.81 39.89 19.38
C GLY A 1020 -31.52 41.37 19.17
N ASP A 1021 -32.10 41.95 18.13
CA ASP A 1021 -31.92 43.37 17.80
C ASP A 1021 -32.42 44.32 18.91
N ASP A 1022 -33.31 43.84 19.79
CA ASP A 1022 -33.80 44.55 20.98
C ASP A 1022 -32.88 44.43 22.21
N GLY A 1023 -31.73 43.77 22.06
CA GLY A 1023 -30.73 43.55 23.10
C GLY A 1023 -31.10 42.46 24.11
N LYS A 1024 -32.21 41.73 23.91
CA LYS A 1024 -32.60 40.64 24.81
C LYS A 1024 -31.97 39.30 24.40
N PRO A 1025 -31.64 38.42 25.35
CA PRO A 1025 -31.18 37.07 25.04
C PRO A 1025 -32.22 36.27 24.23
N LEU A 1026 -31.81 35.72 23.09
CA LEU A 1026 -32.60 34.85 22.22
C LEU A 1026 -32.34 33.36 22.51
N ALA A 1027 -31.08 32.99 22.69
CA ALA A 1027 -30.65 31.62 22.91
C ALA A 1027 -29.31 31.57 23.68
N LYS A 1028 -28.97 30.38 24.17
CA LYS A 1028 -27.63 30.07 24.70
C LYS A 1028 -27.07 28.88 23.97
N LEU A 1029 -25.84 29.01 23.51
CA LEU A 1029 -25.09 27.94 22.86
C LEU A 1029 -24.14 27.33 23.89
N HIS A 1030 -24.16 26.01 24.01
CA HIS A 1030 -23.46 25.31 25.08
C HIS A 1030 -22.29 24.50 24.52
N HIS A 1031 -21.07 24.86 24.91
CA HIS A 1031 -19.85 24.18 24.47
C HIS A 1031 -19.14 23.42 25.60
N LEU A 1032 -18.35 22.42 25.20
CA LEU A 1032 -17.53 21.59 26.07
C LEU A 1032 -16.05 22.01 25.95
N ARG A 1033 -15.27 21.70 26.98
CA ARG A 1033 -13.87 22.05 27.13
C ARG A 1033 -12.98 20.82 27.25
N GLN A 1034 -11.79 20.88 26.67
CA GLN A 1034 -10.76 19.85 26.83
C GLN A 1034 -10.36 19.64 28.31
N GLN A 1035 -10.25 18.38 28.77
CA GLN A 1035 -9.78 18.01 30.12
C GLN A 1035 -8.43 17.30 30.15
N ILE A 1036 -7.66 17.39 29.07
CA ILE A 1036 -6.35 16.74 28.95
C ILE A 1036 -5.24 17.52 29.67
N ILE A 1037 -4.25 16.78 30.20
CA ILE A 1037 -3.01 17.35 30.73
C ILE A 1037 -2.04 17.51 29.56
N LYS A 1038 -1.85 18.74 29.07
CA LYS A 1038 -0.87 19.05 28.01
C LYS A 1038 0.51 19.32 28.62
N THR A 1039 1.54 18.61 28.15
CA THR A 1039 2.93 18.66 28.65
C THR A 1039 3.70 19.91 28.24
N ASP A 1040 3.19 20.69 27.29
CA ASP A 1040 3.85 21.84 26.67
C ASP A 1040 3.24 23.21 27.06
N GLY A 1041 2.33 23.23 28.04
CA GLY A 1041 1.69 24.46 28.50
C GLY A 1041 0.62 25.03 27.55
N LYS A 1042 0.25 24.31 26.48
CA LYS A 1042 -0.85 24.71 25.59
C LYS A 1042 -2.19 24.82 26.35
N PRO A 1043 -3.09 25.72 25.93
CA PRO A 1043 -4.38 25.91 26.59
C PRO A 1043 -5.35 24.77 26.30
N ASN A 1044 -6.35 24.61 27.15
CA ASN A 1044 -7.47 23.70 26.95
C ASN A 1044 -8.64 24.46 26.32
N PHE A 1045 -8.95 24.12 25.07
CA PHE A 1045 -9.90 24.88 24.26
C PHE A 1045 -11.36 24.53 24.54
N SER A 1046 -12.22 25.52 24.35
CA SER A 1046 -13.67 25.47 24.20
C SER A 1046 -14.08 26.39 23.05
N LEU A 1047 -15.10 26.04 22.26
CA LEU A 1047 -15.52 26.89 21.13
C LEU A 1047 -15.99 28.27 21.59
N ALA A 1048 -16.50 28.37 22.82
CA ALA A 1048 -16.91 29.62 23.43
C ALA A 1048 -15.74 30.60 23.65
N ASP A 1049 -14.49 30.11 23.69
CA ASP A 1049 -13.31 30.96 23.89
C ASP A 1049 -13.08 31.92 22.71
N PHE A 1050 -13.60 31.59 21.52
CA PHE A 1050 -13.43 32.38 20.30
C PHE A 1050 -14.49 33.48 20.11
N VAL A 1051 -15.19 33.87 21.17
CA VAL A 1051 -16.18 34.95 21.18
C VAL A 1051 -15.90 35.85 22.38
N ALA A 1052 -15.92 37.16 22.18
CA ALA A 1052 -15.56 38.12 23.23
C ALA A 1052 -16.38 37.91 24.52
N PRO A 1053 -15.73 37.79 25.70
CA PRO A 1053 -16.40 37.70 26.99
C PRO A 1053 -17.32 38.89 27.22
N LYS A 1054 -18.47 38.67 27.87
CA LYS A 1054 -19.40 39.76 28.22
C LYS A 1054 -18.74 40.86 29.06
N ASP A 1055 -17.77 40.48 29.89
CA ASP A 1055 -17.02 41.39 30.76
C ASP A 1055 -15.96 42.23 30.02
N SER A 1056 -15.68 41.94 28.73
CA SER A 1056 -14.77 42.77 27.92
C SER A 1056 -15.44 44.04 27.37
N GLU A 1057 -16.76 44.18 27.55
CA GLU A 1057 -17.60 45.27 27.00
C GLU A 1057 -17.57 45.39 25.45
N ILE A 1058 -17.00 44.40 24.76
CA ILE A 1058 -16.98 44.30 23.30
C ILE A 1058 -18.17 43.48 22.82
N THR A 1059 -18.93 43.98 21.85
CA THR A 1059 -19.99 43.22 21.19
C THR A 1059 -19.41 42.40 20.05
N ASP A 1060 -19.40 41.08 20.21
CA ASP A 1060 -18.98 40.11 19.18
C ASP A 1060 -20.21 39.46 18.53
N TYR A 1061 -20.00 38.54 17.60
CA TYR A 1061 -21.06 37.93 16.80
C TYR A 1061 -20.81 36.43 16.60
N VAL A 1062 -21.90 35.69 16.50
CA VAL A 1062 -21.91 34.28 16.07
C VAL A 1062 -22.91 34.12 14.94
N GLY A 1063 -22.59 33.25 13.99
CA GLY A 1063 -23.51 32.86 12.94
C GLY A 1063 -23.94 31.40 13.04
N GLY A 1064 -24.90 31.01 12.21
CA GLY A 1064 -25.27 29.62 12.01
C GLY A 1064 -25.86 29.39 10.64
N PHE A 1065 -25.88 28.13 10.20
CA PHE A 1065 -26.46 27.73 8.91
C PHE A 1065 -27.13 26.35 8.93
N ILE A 1066 -28.05 26.15 7.99
CA ILE A 1066 -28.65 24.87 7.57
C ILE A 1066 -28.65 24.87 6.03
N THR A 1067 -28.01 23.91 5.40
CA THR A 1067 -28.00 23.71 3.95
C THR A 1067 -28.43 22.29 3.58
N THR A 1068 -29.02 22.14 2.39
CA THR A 1068 -29.31 20.83 1.80
C THR A 1068 -29.25 20.90 0.29
N ALA A 1069 -28.82 19.81 -0.34
CA ALA A 1069 -28.98 19.55 -1.77
C ALA A 1069 -29.79 18.27 -2.03
N GLY A 1070 -30.44 17.72 -1.00
CA GLY A 1070 -31.15 16.44 -1.04
C GLY A 1070 -32.63 16.53 -1.38
N ILE A 1071 -33.17 17.72 -1.66
CA ILE A 1071 -34.60 17.88 -1.98
C ILE A 1071 -34.87 17.23 -3.35
N GLY A 1072 -35.64 16.14 -3.37
CA GLY A 1072 -35.93 15.32 -4.56
C GLY A 1072 -35.02 14.11 -4.72
N ALA A 1073 -33.88 14.03 -4.02
CA ALA A 1073 -32.89 12.97 -4.21
C ALA A 1073 -33.44 11.57 -3.88
N GLU A 1074 -34.24 11.44 -2.81
CA GLU A 1074 -34.81 10.16 -2.39
C GLU A 1074 -35.85 9.63 -3.41
N GLU A 1075 -36.63 10.52 -4.02
CA GLU A 1075 -37.62 10.14 -5.04
C GLU A 1075 -36.93 9.60 -6.29
N VAL A 1076 -35.85 10.26 -6.72
CA VAL A 1076 -35.03 9.83 -7.86
C VAL A 1076 -34.31 8.51 -7.55
N ALA A 1077 -33.68 8.40 -6.38
CA ALA A 1077 -32.98 7.18 -5.97
C ALA A 1077 -33.94 5.98 -5.88
N LYS A 1078 -35.15 6.20 -5.34
CA LYS A 1078 -36.18 5.16 -5.27
C LYS A 1078 -36.68 4.73 -6.65
N ALA A 1079 -36.84 5.67 -7.59
CA ALA A 1079 -37.25 5.33 -8.95
C ALA A 1079 -36.24 4.39 -9.65
N TYR A 1080 -34.93 4.58 -9.43
CA TYR A 1080 -33.91 3.65 -9.91
C TYR A 1080 -33.96 2.29 -9.19
N GLN A 1081 -34.16 2.30 -7.87
CA GLN A 1081 -34.28 1.07 -7.08
C GLN A 1081 -35.50 0.23 -7.51
N ASP A 1082 -36.67 0.85 -7.69
CA ASP A 1082 -37.89 0.18 -8.14
C ASP A 1082 -37.74 -0.40 -9.56
N ALA A 1083 -36.85 0.18 -10.38
CA ALA A 1083 -36.46 -0.34 -11.69
C ALA A 1083 -35.36 -1.42 -11.64
N GLY A 1084 -34.85 -1.76 -10.46
CA GLY A 1084 -33.79 -2.76 -10.24
C GLY A 1084 -32.38 -2.26 -10.58
N ASP A 1085 -32.18 -0.94 -10.60
CA ASP A 1085 -30.91 -0.24 -10.87
C ASP A 1085 -30.32 0.34 -9.58
N ASP A 1086 -29.79 -0.55 -8.74
CA ASP A 1086 -29.20 -0.20 -7.44
C ASP A 1086 -27.98 0.72 -7.58
N TYR A 1087 -27.24 0.62 -8.69
CA TYR A 1087 -26.05 1.44 -8.96
C TYR A 1087 -26.41 2.93 -9.08
N ASN A 1088 -27.38 3.26 -9.93
CA ASN A 1088 -27.82 4.65 -10.10
C ASN A 1088 -28.57 5.18 -8.87
N SER A 1089 -29.24 4.30 -8.11
CA SER A 1089 -29.82 4.68 -6.82
C SER A 1089 -28.76 5.16 -5.82
N ILE A 1090 -27.66 4.42 -5.68
CA ILE A 1090 -26.52 4.80 -4.82
C ILE A 1090 -25.81 6.04 -5.37
N MET A 1091 -25.62 6.15 -6.69
CA MET A 1091 -24.98 7.29 -7.33
C MET A 1091 -25.70 8.60 -7.04
N VAL A 1092 -27.03 8.63 -7.13
CA VAL A 1092 -27.84 9.82 -6.84
C VAL A 1092 -27.68 10.26 -5.39
N LYS A 1093 -27.70 9.30 -4.44
CA LYS A 1093 -27.50 9.59 -3.01
C LYS A 1093 -26.10 10.14 -2.73
N ALA A 1094 -25.06 9.50 -3.28
CA ALA A 1094 -23.67 9.94 -3.11
C ALA A 1094 -23.42 11.34 -3.69
N LEU A 1095 -24.00 11.66 -4.86
CA LEU A 1095 -23.90 12.98 -5.47
C LEU A 1095 -24.67 14.05 -4.69
N ALA A 1096 -25.86 13.73 -4.18
CA ALA A 1096 -26.62 14.65 -3.34
C ALA A 1096 -25.84 15.03 -2.07
N ASP A 1097 -25.18 14.06 -1.42
CA ASP A 1097 -24.31 14.31 -0.26
C ASP A 1097 -23.14 15.24 -0.64
N ARG A 1098 -22.48 14.99 -1.78
CA ARG A 1098 -21.40 15.86 -2.27
C ARG A 1098 -21.87 17.29 -2.52
N LEU A 1099 -23.05 17.45 -3.12
CA LEU A 1099 -23.64 18.76 -3.36
C LEU A 1099 -24.06 19.48 -2.07
N ALA A 1100 -24.47 18.75 -1.04
CA ALA A 1100 -24.82 19.34 0.26
C ALA A 1100 -23.59 19.89 0.99
N GLU A 1101 -22.47 19.14 0.97
CA GLU A 1101 -21.18 19.60 1.50
C GLU A 1101 -20.63 20.79 0.70
N ALA A 1102 -20.68 20.70 -0.63
CA ALA A 1102 -20.31 21.80 -1.52
C ALA A 1102 -21.16 23.06 -1.26
N CYS A 1103 -22.45 22.90 -0.95
CA CYS A 1103 -23.32 24.01 -0.56
C CYS A 1103 -22.89 24.66 0.76
N ALA A 1104 -22.43 23.87 1.74
CA ALA A 1104 -21.94 24.39 3.00
C ALA A 1104 -20.63 25.18 2.81
N GLU A 1105 -19.71 24.67 1.98
CA GLU A 1105 -18.44 25.36 1.70
C GLU A 1105 -18.64 26.65 0.90
N TRP A 1106 -19.43 26.58 -0.17
CA TRP A 1106 -19.81 27.76 -0.96
C TRP A 1106 -20.48 28.81 -0.08
N LEU A 1107 -21.47 28.42 0.73
CA LEU A 1107 -22.16 29.35 1.62
C LEU A 1107 -21.19 29.97 2.62
N HIS A 1108 -20.30 29.19 3.22
CA HIS A 1108 -19.31 29.71 4.16
C HIS A 1108 -18.41 30.74 3.48
N GLN A 1109 -17.96 30.50 2.25
CA GLN A 1109 -17.21 31.50 1.48
C GLN A 1109 -18.00 32.80 1.26
N GLN A 1110 -19.28 32.70 0.87
CA GLN A 1110 -20.16 33.87 0.73
C GLN A 1110 -20.35 34.61 2.07
N VAL A 1111 -20.41 33.88 3.18
CA VAL A 1111 -20.45 34.45 4.53
C VAL A 1111 -19.17 35.23 4.84
N ARG A 1112 -18.00 34.65 4.60
CA ARG A 1112 -16.71 35.32 4.87
C ARG A 1112 -16.51 36.59 4.04
N LYS A 1113 -16.87 36.53 2.76
CA LYS A 1113 -16.63 37.60 1.79
C LYS A 1113 -17.70 38.69 1.80
N GLU A 1114 -18.97 38.29 1.79
CA GLU A 1114 -20.08 39.21 1.52
C GLU A 1114 -20.99 39.42 2.72
N HIS A 1115 -21.48 38.34 3.35
CA HIS A 1115 -22.58 38.46 4.31
C HIS A 1115 -22.12 38.85 5.73
N TRP A 1116 -21.09 38.21 6.27
CA TRP A 1116 -20.41 38.67 7.48
C TRP A 1116 -19.30 39.64 7.10
N GLY A 1117 -18.53 39.32 6.04
CA GLY A 1117 -17.63 40.28 5.40
C GLY A 1117 -16.36 40.59 6.17
N TYR A 1118 -15.84 39.63 6.94
CA TYR A 1118 -14.56 39.74 7.65
C TYR A 1118 -13.34 39.36 6.78
N ALA A 1119 -13.55 38.80 5.60
CA ALA A 1119 -12.51 38.45 4.64
C ALA A 1119 -12.91 38.83 3.19
N LYS A 1120 -13.17 40.12 2.94
CA LYS A 1120 -13.71 40.62 1.65
C LYS A 1120 -12.78 40.35 0.46
N ASP A 1121 -11.47 40.42 0.70
CA ASP A 1121 -10.43 40.29 -0.32
C ASP A 1121 -9.98 38.82 -0.51
N GLU A 1122 -10.73 37.84 0.02
CA GLU A 1122 -10.40 36.41 -0.12
C GLU A 1122 -10.52 35.93 -1.57
N THR A 1123 -9.45 35.34 -2.10
CA THR A 1123 -9.35 34.77 -3.46
C THR A 1123 -8.85 33.32 -3.44
N LEU A 1124 -9.35 32.51 -2.49
CA LEU A 1124 -8.99 31.09 -2.38
C LEU A 1124 -9.62 30.27 -3.49
N ASP A 1125 -8.87 29.29 -3.99
CA ASP A 1125 -9.39 28.24 -4.87
C ASP A 1125 -10.01 27.09 -4.07
N ASN A 1126 -10.65 26.14 -4.76
CA ASN A 1126 -11.34 25.03 -4.08
C ASN A 1126 -10.37 24.14 -3.27
N GLU A 1127 -9.13 23.97 -3.71
CA GLU A 1127 -8.14 23.17 -2.95
C GLU A 1127 -7.76 23.86 -1.63
N ALA A 1128 -7.58 25.18 -1.64
CA ALA A 1128 -7.32 25.96 -0.43
C ALA A 1128 -8.54 26.02 0.49
N LEU A 1129 -9.77 26.02 -0.05
CA LEU A 1129 -11.01 25.87 0.72
C LEU A 1129 -11.07 24.50 1.44
N ILE A 1130 -10.77 23.40 0.74
CA ILE A 1130 -10.72 22.05 1.32
C ILE A 1130 -9.66 21.94 2.42
N LYS A 1131 -8.51 22.64 2.26
CA LYS A 1131 -7.45 22.74 3.29
C LYS A 1131 -7.79 23.72 4.41
N GLU A 1132 -8.97 24.34 4.38
CA GLU A 1132 -9.46 25.31 5.36
C GLU A 1132 -8.50 26.50 5.57
N GLN A 1133 -7.84 26.97 4.50
CA GLN A 1133 -6.88 28.08 4.54
C GLN A 1133 -7.53 29.47 4.64
N TYR A 1134 -8.74 29.54 5.20
CA TYR A 1134 -9.48 30.76 5.45
C TYR A 1134 -9.53 31.10 6.93
N THR A 1135 -9.77 32.37 7.22
CA THR A 1135 -10.01 32.86 8.57
C THR A 1135 -11.39 32.41 9.05
N GLY A 1136 -11.50 31.98 10.31
CA GLY A 1136 -12.75 31.55 10.92
C GLY A 1136 -13.09 30.07 10.67
N ILE A 1137 -14.08 29.55 11.40
CA ILE A 1137 -14.47 28.13 11.36
C ILE A 1137 -15.99 27.97 11.34
N ARG A 1138 -16.45 26.78 10.91
CA ARG A 1138 -17.88 26.43 10.78
C ARG A 1138 -18.30 25.16 11.56
N PRO A 1139 -18.03 25.03 12.86
CA PRO A 1139 -18.23 23.79 13.61
C PRO A 1139 -19.69 23.33 13.66
N ALA A 1140 -19.90 22.07 13.30
CA ALA A 1140 -21.22 21.44 13.23
C ALA A 1140 -21.48 20.51 14.43
N PRO A 1141 -22.59 20.65 15.17
CA PRO A 1141 -22.92 19.75 16.27
C PRO A 1141 -22.89 18.27 15.85
N GLY A 1142 -22.16 17.47 16.61
CA GLY A 1142 -21.80 16.07 16.32
C GLY A 1142 -20.32 15.88 15.97
N TYR A 1143 -19.62 16.93 15.54
CA TYR A 1143 -18.18 16.88 15.26
C TYR A 1143 -17.36 16.83 16.56
N PRO A 1144 -16.09 16.38 16.51
CA PRO A 1144 -15.23 16.31 17.70
C PRO A 1144 -15.08 17.63 18.48
N ALA A 1145 -15.24 18.78 17.82
CA ALA A 1145 -15.19 20.12 18.44
C ALA A 1145 -16.47 20.50 19.21
N CYS A 1146 -17.61 19.90 18.87
CA CYS A 1146 -18.90 20.11 19.51
C CYS A 1146 -19.75 18.82 19.44
N PRO A 1147 -19.37 17.79 20.20
CA PRO A 1147 -19.93 16.44 20.04
C PRO A 1147 -21.41 16.31 20.47
N ASP A 1148 -21.97 17.30 21.17
CA ASP A 1148 -23.38 17.28 21.57
C ASP A 1148 -24.31 17.58 20.39
N HIS A 1149 -24.96 16.54 19.86
CA HIS A 1149 -25.97 16.65 18.80
C HIS A 1149 -27.19 17.47 19.20
N THR A 1150 -27.52 17.60 20.49
CA THR A 1150 -28.72 18.32 20.94
C THR A 1150 -28.64 19.82 20.65
N GLU A 1151 -27.44 20.38 20.43
CA GLU A 1151 -27.27 21.77 20.03
C GLU A 1151 -27.84 22.08 18.63
N LYS A 1152 -28.11 21.06 17.79
CA LYS A 1152 -28.87 21.26 16.55
C LYS A 1152 -30.28 21.76 16.83
N ALA A 1153 -30.89 21.39 17.96
CA ALA A 1153 -32.21 21.90 18.33
C ALA A 1153 -32.20 23.42 18.48
N THR A 1154 -31.19 23.96 19.16
CA THR A 1154 -30.99 25.40 19.32
C THR A 1154 -30.71 26.08 17.98
N LEU A 1155 -29.87 25.46 17.15
CA LEU A 1155 -29.57 25.95 15.80
C LEU A 1155 -30.82 26.05 14.92
N PHE A 1156 -31.65 25.00 14.91
CA PHE A 1156 -32.92 24.97 14.17
C PHE A 1156 -33.94 25.95 14.76
N ALA A 1157 -34.01 26.11 16.08
CA ALA A 1157 -34.89 27.11 16.68
C ALA A 1157 -34.53 28.55 16.25
N LEU A 1158 -33.23 28.84 16.05
CA LEU A 1158 -32.75 30.14 15.58
C LEU A 1158 -32.96 30.33 14.06
N LEU A 1159 -32.69 29.30 13.25
CA LEU A 1159 -32.65 29.40 11.79
C LEU A 1159 -33.92 28.94 11.09
N ASP A 1160 -34.67 27.99 11.63
CA ASP A 1160 -35.88 27.44 11.01
C ASP A 1160 -36.85 26.91 12.08
N PRO A 1161 -37.49 27.80 12.86
CA PRO A 1161 -38.34 27.40 13.99
C PRO A 1161 -39.60 26.63 13.57
N GLU A 1162 -39.94 26.62 12.27
CA GLU A 1162 -41.08 25.87 11.72
C GLU A 1162 -40.73 24.40 11.47
N ALA A 1163 -39.44 24.06 11.40
CA ALA A 1163 -38.98 22.69 11.21
C ALA A 1163 -39.24 21.87 12.49
N ARG A 1164 -39.96 20.76 12.32
CA ARG A 1164 -40.29 19.80 13.38
C ARG A 1164 -40.20 18.39 12.80
N GLU A 1165 -40.15 17.38 13.65
CA GLU A 1165 -40.02 15.99 13.20
C GLU A 1165 -41.03 15.65 12.09
N MET A 1166 -40.53 15.07 11.00
CA MET A 1166 -41.28 14.75 9.77
C MET A 1166 -41.92 15.95 9.04
N HIS A 1167 -41.52 17.17 9.35
CA HIS A 1167 -42.03 18.39 8.72
C HIS A 1167 -40.91 19.41 8.50
N ALA A 1168 -40.44 19.48 7.26
CA ALA A 1168 -39.46 20.46 6.84
C ALA A 1168 -40.03 21.88 6.92
N GLY A 1169 -39.25 22.79 7.53
CA GLY A 1169 -39.55 24.22 7.56
C GLY A 1169 -39.02 24.95 6.32
N ARG A 1170 -38.67 26.22 6.47
CA ARG A 1170 -38.18 27.04 5.35
C ARG A 1170 -36.86 26.53 4.77
N SER A 1171 -36.04 25.82 5.55
CA SER A 1171 -34.78 25.20 5.10
C SER A 1171 -34.97 24.01 4.17
N GLY A 1172 -36.15 23.40 4.15
CA GLY A 1172 -36.36 22.12 3.47
C GLY A 1172 -35.83 20.92 4.26
N VAL A 1173 -35.32 21.14 5.47
CA VAL A 1173 -34.74 20.11 6.35
C VAL A 1173 -35.54 20.01 7.65
N PHE A 1174 -35.68 18.81 8.21
CA PHE A 1174 -36.16 18.60 9.58
C PHE A 1174 -35.22 17.72 10.40
N LEU A 1175 -35.34 17.80 11.72
CA LEU A 1175 -34.63 16.95 12.67
C LEU A 1175 -35.46 15.74 13.07
N THR A 1176 -34.83 14.56 13.10
CA THR A 1176 -35.40 13.35 13.72
C THR A 1176 -35.35 13.45 15.25
N GLU A 1177 -36.04 12.55 15.96
CA GLU A 1177 -35.92 12.40 17.41
C GLU A 1177 -34.47 12.20 17.92
N HIS A 1178 -33.55 11.74 17.07
CA HIS A 1178 -32.12 11.59 17.38
C HIS A 1178 -31.24 12.72 16.86
N TYR A 1179 -31.84 13.83 16.43
CA TYR A 1179 -31.17 14.98 15.84
C TYR A 1179 -30.38 14.67 14.55
N ALA A 1180 -30.73 13.60 13.83
CA ALA A 1180 -30.33 13.44 12.44
C ALA A 1180 -31.14 14.41 11.57
N MET A 1181 -30.62 14.77 10.40
CA MET A 1181 -31.29 15.70 9.48
C MET A 1181 -31.88 14.94 8.30
N PHE A 1182 -33.07 15.34 7.86
CA PHE A 1182 -33.69 14.82 6.64
C PHE A 1182 -34.13 15.97 5.72
N PRO A 1183 -33.83 15.95 4.41
CA PRO A 1183 -33.10 14.93 3.65
C PRO A 1183 -31.69 14.64 4.19
N ALA A 1184 -31.20 13.41 4.00
CA ALA A 1184 -29.91 12.98 4.57
C ALA A 1184 -28.73 13.83 4.07
N ALA A 1185 -28.77 14.24 2.79
CA ALA A 1185 -27.85 15.20 2.20
C ALA A 1185 -28.09 16.63 2.71
N ALA A 1186 -27.71 16.88 3.96
CA ALA A 1186 -27.84 18.17 4.65
C ALA A 1186 -26.67 18.44 5.60
N VAL A 1187 -26.31 19.72 5.76
CA VAL A 1187 -25.23 20.18 6.65
C VAL A 1187 -25.75 21.34 7.50
N SER A 1188 -25.39 21.36 8.79
CA SER A 1188 -25.79 22.44 9.70
C SER A 1188 -24.70 22.71 10.73
N GLY A 1189 -24.37 23.97 10.99
CA GLY A 1189 -23.36 24.33 11.99
C GLY A 1189 -23.39 25.79 12.40
N TRP A 1190 -22.44 26.14 13.25
CA TRP A 1190 -22.18 27.49 13.74
C TRP A 1190 -21.09 28.17 12.92
N TYR A 1191 -21.01 29.50 12.93
CA TYR A 1191 -19.91 30.26 12.33
C TYR A 1191 -19.20 31.09 13.41
N PHE A 1192 -17.87 31.03 13.42
CA PHE A 1192 -16.99 31.82 14.28
C PHE A 1192 -15.99 32.60 13.42
N ALA A 1193 -15.90 33.91 13.62
CA ALA A 1193 -15.06 34.80 12.82
C ALA A 1193 -13.68 35.11 13.43
N HIS A 1194 -13.47 34.77 14.70
CA HIS A 1194 -12.21 35.10 15.38
C HIS A 1194 -11.01 34.47 14.63
N PRO A 1195 -9.94 35.22 14.35
CA PRO A 1195 -8.87 34.75 13.46
C PRO A 1195 -8.03 33.61 14.03
N GLN A 1196 -8.08 33.40 15.34
CA GLN A 1196 -7.43 32.28 16.02
C GLN A 1196 -8.37 31.10 16.30
N ALA A 1197 -9.62 31.16 15.79
CA ALA A 1197 -10.53 30.03 15.89
C ALA A 1197 -10.00 28.86 15.07
N GLN A 1198 -10.01 27.67 15.66
CA GLN A 1198 -9.48 26.46 15.06
C GLN A 1198 -10.33 25.25 15.44
N TYR A 1199 -10.32 24.22 14.61
CA TYR A 1199 -10.90 22.93 14.96
C TYR A 1199 -10.01 22.19 15.97
N PHE A 1200 -10.63 21.67 17.02
CA PHE A 1200 -9.98 20.82 18.02
C PHE A 1200 -10.95 19.74 18.47
N ALA A 1201 -10.45 18.59 18.91
CA ALA A 1201 -11.29 17.56 19.52
C ALA A 1201 -11.45 17.83 21.02
N VAL A 1202 -12.68 17.79 21.54
CA VAL A 1202 -12.96 17.91 22.98
C VAL A 1202 -12.33 16.75 23.77
N GLY A 1203 -12.29 15.55 23.16
CA GLY A 1203 -11.75 14.34 23.78
C GLY A 1203 -12.63 13.80 24.91
N LYS A 1204 -12.01 13.11 25.88
CA LYS A 1204 -12.69 12.56 27.05
C LYS A 1204 -12.87 13.61 28.14
N ILE A 1205 -14.05 13.67 28.73
CA ILE A 1205 -14.43 14.58 29.82
C ILE A 1205 -14.81 13.80 31.09
N ASP A 1206 -14.46 14.35 32.24
CA ASP A 1206 -14.74 13.76 33.54
C ASP A 1206 -16.11 14.21 34.09
N LYS A 1207 -16.55 13.52 35.15
CA LYS A 1207 -17.89 13.65 35.72
C LYS A 1207 -18.21 15.07 36.19
N ASP A 1208 -17.21 15.82 36.63
CA ASP A 1208 -17.36 17.20 37.08
C ASP A 1208 -17.80 18.15 35.95
N GLN A 1209 -17.21 18.03 34.76
CA GLN A 1209 -17.64 18.79 33.59
C GLN A 1209 -19.03 18.35 33.11
N VAL A 1210 -19.34 17.06 33.13
CA VAL A 1210 -20.67 16.55 32.73
C VAL A 1210 -21.77 17.09 33.66
N GLN A 1211 -21.51 17.16 34.96
CA GLN A 1211 -22.43 17.77 35.93
C GLN A 1211 -22.62 19.27 35.68
N SER A 1212 -21.53 20.00 35.42
CA SER A 1212 -21.60 21.41 35.02
C SER A 1212 -22.45 21.60 33.76
N TYR A 1213 -22.16 20.84 32.70
CA TYR A 1213 -22.87 20.90 31.43
C TYR A 1213 -24.37 20.58 31.58
N THR A 1214 -24.69 19.54 32.35
CA THR A 1214 -26.07 19.16 32.71
C THR A 1214 -26.82 20.32 33.37
N SER A 1215 -26.19 20.98 34.34
CA SER A 1215 -26.78 22.16 35.00
C SER A 1215 -26.92 23.35 34.07
N ARG A 1216 -26.02 23.53 33.09
CA ARG A 1216 -26.09 24.61 32.10
C ARG A 1216 -27.24 24.40 31.11
N LYS A 1217 -27.43 23.16 30.64
CA LYS A 1217 -28.51 22.76 29.71
C LYS A 1217 -29.89 22.64 30.39
N GLY A 1218 -29.93 22.48 31.72
CA GLY A 1218 -31.18 22.34 32.46
C GLY A 1218 -31.88 21.00 32.23
N GLN A 1219 -31.10 19.93 32.04
CA GLN A 1219 -31.60 18.58 31.77
C GLN A 1219 -31.14 17.57 32.84
N GLU A 1220 -31.66 16.35 32.79
CA GLU A 1220 -31.24 15.27 33.69
C GLU A 1220 -29.83 14.76 33.34
N LEU A 1221 -29.04 14.37 34.35
CA LEU A 1221 -27.66 13.89 34.15
C LEU A 1221 -27.60 12.70 33.21
N SER A 1222 -28.55 11.77 33.34
CA SER A 1222 -28.64 10.59 32.48
C SER A 1222 -28.88 10.94 31.00
N VAL A 1223 -29.54 12.07 30.72
CA VAL A 1223 -29.74 12.55 29.34
C VAL A 1223 -28.42 13.06 28.79
N THR A 1224 -27.69 13.87 29.55
CA THR A 1224 -26.35 14.35 29.14
C THR A 1224 -25.37 13.20 28.93
N GLU A 1225 -25.32 12.24 29.86
CA GLU A 1225 -24.45 11.06 29.76
C GLU A 1225 -24.77 10.20 28.54
N ARG A 1226 -26.05 10.11 28.15
CA ARG A 1226 -26.49 9.43 26.92
C ARG A 1226 -25.90 10.12 25.68
N TRP A 1227 -26.14 11.42 25.51
CA TRP A 1227 -25.69 12.15 24.32
C TRP A 1227 -24.17 12.29 24.23
N LEU A 1228 -23.48 12.33 25.37
CA LEU A 1228 -22.02 12.44 25.46
C LEU A 1228 -21.32 11.10 25.74
N ALA A 1229 -21.99 9.97 25.57
CA ALA A 1229 -21.45 8.63 25.88
C ALA A 1229 -20.05 8.39 25.29
N PRO A 1230 -19.74 8.76 24.02
CA PRO A 1230 -18.38 8.59 23.48
C PRO A 1230 -17.34 9.50 24.12
N ASN A 1231 -17.74 10.60 24.73
CA ASN A 1231 -16.87 11.58 25.37
C ASN A 1231 -16.70 11.33 26.87
N LEU A 1232 -17.41 10.39 27.49
CA LEU A 1232 -17.24 10.10 28.92
C LEU A 1232 -15.87 9.44 29.19
N GLY A 1233 -15.10 10.07 30.08
CA GLY A 1233 -13.82 9.58 30.60
C GLY A 1233 -13.93 8.64 31.81
N TYR A 1234 -15.16 8.36 32.26
CA TYR A 1234 -15.49 7.54 33.41
C TYR A 1234 -16.58 6.52 33.04
N ASP A 1235 -16.68 5.46 33.83
CA ASP A 1235 -17.73 4.46 33.66
C ASP A 1235 -19.06 4.97 34.22
N ASN A 1236 -20.13 4.76 33.45
CA ASN A 1236 -21.52 4.95 33.87
C ASN A 1236 -22.11 3.60 34.33
#